data_AF-A0A9P8M6T5-F1
#
_entry.id   AF-A0A9P8M6T5-F1
#
_cell.length_a   1.000
_cell.length_b   1.000
_cell.length_c   1.000
_cell.angle_alpha   90.00
_cell.angle_beta   90.00
_cell.angle_gamma   90.00
#
_symmetry.space_group_name_H-M   'P 1'
#
loop_
_entity.id
_entity.type
_entity.pdbx_description
1 polymer ?
#
loop_
_entity_poly.entity_id
_entity_poly.type
_entity_poly.pdbx_seq_one_letter_code
_entity_poly.pdbx_strand_id
1 'polypeptide(L)'
;MSRQAKSCTRCRQQKVRCDRVSPRCSRCASSKASCSFSQQPCASVSPPPSTPSASTESQDLFLSLPSSPSLVPEEPHGRRVEPEPAHPSPGGGRGIQAKRKKRRRACLSCVRCHRLKIKCDKKEPCTRCRLSGWGRQCEYTHRVEPSGEAALPYVLTEEDPQVALATWHAPHRGLSHWRSLLSKASCLAPSLGCVAQLESLPVLATEDAILRNLSATSGVMLPDNFPFNSPRASPFACIQKVRTLIGSHRGDCDAFVEGYLGLYQMVHPIINTDEFRARVSAYWDDPRCLDAAWLSQFLMVLALGQLVVTGKTAPTVELCMAAEACLAKTPFMLRPNISIMRTMCLMVLAKLTTNATCWSFDACWNLLGFVVRQAICLGFHRRHPPTYPSPPVEYADWEAGRAIWTTLLYFNIQVAMISGMPSCISTDVIASHDLASDLGSLDTAALAWHTVIHTSGPTIIKIISRVNADTNLPSYAEILEYSSQVRQCMSILDRVQGPRTLRMTLDMFFRRVLLVLHRRHALDVDAPSKYPVSYWASLECSLALLVHQRDLYDQDKAPRGADLLVRLYMLDVFAAGMTATIHLLRKDAPLASGFAIPPRQTIVETLQACTELWANETIQSPCFKMGHALLDRVVGALLEGTVSLPHISKDSGRLSKWDGFFRLPTPPYTHDMMNARAIAQDNQGDQTTSAKAENLPKVEELPSAASYAVNPRRKTTISSLSSKPHHTTPCQYSQPCTDMEHVPPRSSGAGAGEHRSSQLIITYNPKRTISRPSAITNHTTHPTPRMGKIAKIEYFRVPPRWLFVKITDQDNNTGWGEASLEGHTQAVEGCLDAWREQYTGLEAEYAIHPPPIPRKLNVPIYQLLGGKLRSKLKVYAWIGGDRPSDVEQAALARKAQGFTAVKMNATSDMGWLDSPARLASCVERVQAVKAQGLDVGVDFHGRLHRPMAKQLAALLAPLQPLFIEEPLLPEHIEAVRQLAGQAAVPVALGERLHSRWDAKPFLEASCVDVLQPDVCHVGGISELRRIAAMAEAYDVPIAPHCPLGPVALAACLQVAAATPNFAIQEMSLGIHYNVGGYDLLSYITNPHIWDVKDGYVELMDGPGLGISVNERLVREASKGAEAWVSPGFVGPGGELREW
;
A
#
# COMPACT_ATOMS: atom_id res chain seq x y z
N MET A 1 -37.58 -17.65 28.16
CA MET A 1 -37.61 -19.02 27.58
C MET A 1 -36.22 -19.38 27.06
N SER A 2 -35.65 -20.53 27.43
CA SER A 2 -34.37 -21.01 26.86
C SER A 2 -34.57 -21.67 25.48
N ARG A 3 -33.63 -21.46 24.55
CA ARG A 3 -33.71 -22.06 23.20
C ARG A 3 -33.29 -23.53 23.23
N GLN A 4 -34.25 -24.45 23.16
CA GLN A 4 -33.98 -25.90 23.06
C GLN A 4 -33.02 -26.24 21.89
N ALA A 5 -31.97 -27.00 22.21
CA ALA A 5 -30.94 -27.39 21.24
C ALA A 5 -31.43 -28.52 20.31
N LYS A 6 -32.02 -28.14 19.16
CA LYS A 6 -32.63 -29.06 18.17
C LYS A 6 -31.65 -30.00 17.42
N SER A 7 -30.50 -30.39 17.96
CA SER A 7 -29.53 -31.30 17.31
C SER A 7 -29.14 -32.46 18.23
N CYS A 8 -28.98 -33.65 17.65
CA CYS A 8 -28.64 -34.85 18.42
C CYS A 8 -27.26 -34.74 19.09
N THR A 9 -27.10 -35.41 20.23
CA THR A 9 -25.98 -35.23 21.17
C THR A 9 -24.62 -35.48 20.50
N ARG A 10 -24.49 -36.56 19.72
CA ARG A 10 -23.25 -36.93 19.02
C ARG A 10 -22.82 -35.89 17.99
N CYS A 11 -23.74 -35.42 17.13
CA CYS A 11 -23.42 -34.36 16.16
C CYS A 11 -23.09 -33.03 16.84
N ARG A 12 -23.73 -32.74 17.99
CA ARG A 12 -23.46 -31.54 18.81
C ARG A 12 -22.05 -31.57 19.39
N GLN A 13 -21.63 -32.69 20.00
CA GLN A 13 -20.28 -32.90 20.54
C GLN A 13 -19.21 -32.82 19.44
N GLN A 14 -19.46 -33.44 18.28
CA GLN A 14 -18.56 -33.39 17.12
C GLN A 14 -18.61 -32.06 16.35
N LYS A 15 -19.40 -31.06 16.78
CA LYS A 15 -19.63 -29.76 16.11
C LYS A 15 -20.05 -29.86 14.63
N VAL A 16 -20.66 -30.98 14.21
CA VAL A 16 -21.08 -31.22 12.82
C VAL A 16 -22.57 -30.98 12.60
N ARG A 17 -22.93 -30.57 11.37
CA ARG A 17 -24.32 -30.35 10.97
C ARG A 17 -25.16 -31.63 11.11
N CYS A 18 -26.24 -31.51 11.87
CA CYS A 18 -27.30 -32.50 12.05
C CYS A 18 -28.52 -32.08 11.21
N ASP A 19 -29.11 -33.03 10.48
CA ASP A 19 -30.34 -32.90 9.70
C ASP A 19 -31.62 -32.98 10.56
N ARG A 20 -31.49 -33.48 11.81
CA ARG A 20 -32.52 -33.47 12.87
C ARG A 20 -33.68 -34.46 12.68
N VAL A 21 -33.52 -35.44 11.79
CA VAL A 21 -34.48 -36.54 11.62
C VAL A 21 -34.49 -37.42 12.87
N SER A 22 -35.69 -37.70 13.37
CA SER A 22 -35.95 -38.63 14.49
C SER A 22 -36.50 -39.95 13.93
N PRO A 23 -36.18 -41.14 14.50
CA PRO A 23 -35.39 -41.36 15.72
C PRO A 23 -33.87 -41.25 15.52
N ARG A 24 -33.36 -41.41 14.29
CA ARG A 24 -31.92 -41.36 14.00
C ARG A 24 -31.65 -40.38 12.86
N CYS A 25 -30.73 -39.44 13.12
CA CYS A 25 -30.28 -38.48 12.12
C CYS A 25 -29.54 -39.23 10.99
N SER A 26 -29.66 -38.81 9.71
CA SER A 26 -29.13 -39.59 8.57
C SER A 26 -27.65 -39.91 8.72
N ARG A 27 -26.88 -38.98 9.30
CA ARG A 27 -25.44 -39.10 9.53
C ARG A 27 -25.05 -40.10 10.64
N CYS A 28 -25.94 -40.34 11.61
CA CYS A 28 -25.78 -41.42 12.59
C CYS A 28 -26.36 -42.76 12.10
N ALA A 29 -27.34 -42.73 11.19
CA ALA A 29 -27.85 -43.93 10.53
C ALA A 29 -26.78 -44.53 9.60
N SER A 30 -26.20 -43.73 8.69
CA SER A 30 -25.16 -44.18 7.76
C SER A 30 -23.87 -44.63 8.46
N SER A 31 -23.49 -43.98 9.56
CA SER A 31 -22.34 -44.39 10.38
C SER A 31 -22.68 -45.45 11.45
N LYS A 32 -23.88 -46.06 11.41
CA LYS A 32 -24.45 -47.08 12.34
C LYS A 32 -24.48 -46.78 13.85
N ALA A 33 -23.76 -45.77 14.33
CA ALA A 33 -23.58 -45.43 15.75
C ALA A 33 -24.80 -44.71 16.37
N SER A 34 -24.86 -44.69 17.70
CA SER A 34 -26.02 -44.21 18.47
C SER A 34 -26.38 -42.75 18.18
N CYS A 35 -27.69 -42.46 18.27
CA CYS A 35 -28.25 -41.14 18.04
C CYS A 35 -29.32 -40.86 19.09
N SER A 36 -29.03 -39.98 20.04
CA SER A 36 -30.00 -39.47 21.00
C SER A 36 -30.28 -37.99 20.74
N PHE A 37 -31.56 -37.61 20.76
CA PHE A 37 -31.96 -36.23 20.94
C PHE A 37 -32.23 -36.03 22.44
N SER A 38 -31.66 -34.99 23.03
CA SER A 38 -31.77 -34.73 24.46
C SER A 38 -33.17 -34.21 24.81
N GLN A 39 -34.12 -35.13 25.04
CA GLN A 39 -35.29 -34.85 25.87
C GLN A 39 -34.80 -34.71 27.31
N GLN A 40 -34.98 -33.54 27.92
CA GLN A 40 -35.03 -33.46 29.38
C GLN A 40 -36.44 -33.91 29.80
N PRO A 41 -36.59 -34.82 30.76
CA PRO A 41 -37.85 -35.04 31.43
C PRO A 41 -38.32 -33.75 32.11
N CYS A 42 -39.63 -33.52 32.18
CA CYS A 42 -40.16 -32.58 33.16
C CYS A 42 -39.90 -33.16 34.56
N ALA A 43 -39.02 -32.52 35.33
CA ALA A 43 -38.84 -32.86 36.73
C ALA A 43 -40.10 -32.46 37.50
N SER A 44 -40.66 -33.41 38.25
CA SER A 44 -41.83 -33.24 39.11
C SER A 44 -41.64 -32.12 40.13
N VAL A 45 -42.64 -31.26 40.27
CA VAL A 45 -42.80 -30.42 41.45
C VAL A 45 -43.31 -31.30 42.59
N SER A 46 -42.53 -31.40 43.67
CA SER A 46 -43.00 -31.97 44.94
C SER A 46 -43.63 -30.86 45.80
N PRO A 47 -44.70 -31.12 46.56
CA PRO A 47 -45.46 -30.07 47.25
C PRO A 47 -44.81 -29.62 48.57
N PRO A 48 -45.09 -28.39 49.04
CA PRO A 48 -44.86 -27.99 50.42
C PRO A 48 -45.91 -28.62 51.37
N PRO A 49 -45.60 -28.82 52.66
CA PRO A 49 -46.56 -29.38 53.62
C PRO A 49 -47.62 -28.36 54.07
N SER A 50 -48.86 -28.62 53.65
CA SER A 50 -50.14 -28.42 54.39
C SER A 50 -50.30 -27.23 55.36
N THR A 51 -51.25 -26.33 55.08
CA THR A 51 -52.46 -26.05 55.89
C THR A 51 -53.43 -25.13 55.10
N PRO A 52 -54.75 -25.02 55.44
CA PRO A 52 -55.78 -25.00 54.38
C PRO A 52 -56.74 -23.79 54.36
N SER A 53 -57.51 -23.64 53.26
CA SER A 53 -58.98 -23.44 53.28
C SER A 53 -59.62 -23.41 51.87
N ALA A 54 -60.89 -23.84 51.80
CA ALA A 54 -62.02 -23.50 50.90
C ALA A 54 -61.81 -22.94 49.45
N SER A 55 -62.69 -23.20 48.46
CA SER A 55 -63.76 -24.22 48.29
C SER A 55 -64.34 -24.21 46.86
N THR A 56 -64.90 -25.35 46.42
CA THR A 56 -66.05 -25.50 45.48
C THR A 56 -66.09 -24.81 44.09
N GLU A 57 -66.09 -25.66 43.04
CA GLU A 57 -67.15 -25.74 41.98
C GLU A 57 -67.29 -24.66 40.88
N SER A 58 -67.82 -24.95 39.67
CA SER A 58 -67.96 -26.23 38.92
C SER A 58 -68.33 -26.05 37.42
N GLN A 59 -68.14 -27.12 36.65
CA GLN A 59 -68.87 -27.57 35.45
C GLN A 59 -68.78 -26.86 34.08
N ASP A 60 -68.75 -27.71 33.06
CA ASP A 60 -68.72 -27.50 31.61
C ASP A 60 -70.07 -27.08 30.99
N LEU A 61 -70.07 -26.69 29.70
CA LEU A 61 -70.91 -27.35 28.67
C LEU A 61 -70.54 -26.95 27.22
N PHE A 62 -70.97 -27.79 26.26
CA PHE A 62 -70.80 -27.62 24.81
C PHE A 62 -71.97 -26.85 24.15
N LEU A 63 -71.75 -26.18 23.01
CA LEU A 63 -72.33 -26.55 21.69
C LEU A 63 -72.01 -25.52 20.55
N SER A 64 -72.63 -25.66 19.37
CA SER A 64 -72.11 -25.27 18.05
C SER A 64 -72.79 -24.08 17.33
N LEU A 65 -72.10 -23.57 16.30
CA LEU A 65 -72.49 -22.78 15.09
C LEU A 65 -73.98 -22.47 14.80
N PRO A 66 -74.25 -21.31 14.15
CA PRO A 66 -74.82 -21.40 12.78
C PRO A 66 -74.39 -20.32 11.74
N SER A 67 -74.42 -20.75 10.46
CA SER A 67 -74.89 -20.10 9.19
C SER A 67 -74.60 -18.64 8.75
N SER A 68 -74.46 -18.49 7.42
CA SER A 68 -74.34 -17.22 6.66
C SER A 68 -75.69 -16.66 6.14
N PRO A 69 -75.70 -15.48 5.48
CA PRO A 69 -76.06 -15.46 4.04
C PRO A 69 -75.17 -14.55 3.15
N SER A 70 -75.50 -14.43 1.86
CA SER A 70 -74.70 -13.81 0.79
C SER A 70 -75.38 -12.58 0.14
N LEU A 71 -74.62 -11.75 -0.61
CA LEU A 71 -75.14 -10.87 -1.70
C LEU A 71 -74.02 -10.38 -2.66
N VAL A 72 -74.40 -10.14 -3.92
CA VAL A 72 -73.63 -9.76 -5.15
C VAL A 72 -74.68 -9.21 -6.16
N PRO A 73 -74.42 -8.45 -7.26
CA PRO A 73 -73.18 -7.88 -7.83
C PRO A 73 -73.24 -6.34 -8.10
N GLU A 74 -72.21 -5.75 -8.70
CA GLU A 74 -72.26 -5.18 -10.07
C GLU A 74 -70.92 -4.52 -10.53
N GLU A 75 -70.72 -4.47 -11.84
CA GLU A 75 -69.70 -3.72 -12.60
C GLU A 75 -70.39 -3.27 -13.91
N PRO A 76 -70.02 -2.13 -14.53
CA PRO A 76 -69.42 -2.29 -15.87
C PRO A 76 -68.49 -1.15 -16.36
N HIS A 77 -67.91 -1.43 -17.54
CA HIS A 77 -67.37 -0.50 -18.56
C HIS A 77 -65.97 0.09 -18.36
N GLY A 78 -65.03 -0.41 -19.17
CA GLY A 78 -63.78 0.30 -19.51
C GLY A 78 -63.76 0.80 -20.96
N ARG A 79 -62.68 1.47 -21.36
CA ARG A 79 -62.33 1.71 -22.77
C ARG A 79 -60.84 1.53 -23.02
N ARG A 80 -60.52 1.06 -24.23
CA ARG A 80 -59.17 0.81 -24.75
C ARG A 80 -58.99 1.67 -26.00
N VAL A 81 -57.90 2.44 -26.07
CA VAL A 81 -57.50 3.23 -27.24
C VAL A 81 -55.99 3.12 -27.40
N GLU A 82 -55.53 3.00 -28.65
CA GLU A 82 -54.12 2.85 -29.08
C GLU A 82 -53.72 4.06 -30.00
N PRO A 83 -52.49 4.17 -30.56
CA PRO A 83 -51.74 5.46 -30.58
C PRO A 83 -51.65 6.21 -31.92
N GLU A 84 -50.74 7.21 -31.95
CA GLU A 84 -50.19 8.02 -33.09
C GLU A 84 -51.03 9.23 -33.58
N PRO A 85 -50.47 10.20 -34.36
CA PRO A 85 -49.08 10.39 -34.85
C PRO A 85 -48.42 11.73 -34.40
N ALA A 86 -47.43 12.28 -35.14
CA ALA A 86 -46.41 13.26 -34.67
C ALA A 86 -46.16 14.50 -35.57
N HIS A 87 -45.12 15.29 -35.22
CA HIS A 87 -44.41 16.36 -35.98
C HIS A 87 -44.86 17.85 -35.81
N PRO A 88 -43.99 18.87 -36.09
CA PRO A 88 -42.54 18.98 -35.81
C PRO A 88 -42.03 20.40 -35.39
N SER A 89 -40.70 20.52 -35.16
CA SER A 89 -39.84 21.73 -35.35
C SER A 89 -39.80 22.84 -34.26
N PRO A 90 -38.76 23.71 -34.22
CA PRO A 90 -37.32 23.41 -34.40
C PRO A 90 -36.35 24.15 -33.43
N GLY A 91 -35.09 23.68 -33.35
CA GLY A 91 -33.94 24.42 -32.77
C GLY A 91 -33.67 24.20 -31.27
N GLY A 92 -32.43 24.28 -30.77
CA GLY A 92 -31.15 24.43 -31.48
C GLY A 92 -29.96 24.62 -30.54
N GLY A 93 -29.21 23.55 -30.21
CA GLY A 93 -27.99 23.63 -29.40
C GLY A 93 -27.45 22.26 -28.96
N ARG A 94 -26.25 21.88 -29.39
CA ARG A 94 -25.63 20.58 -29.08
C ARG A 94 -24.59 20.67 -27.96
N GLY A 95 -24.96 20.30 -26.73
CA GLY A 95 -24.01 19.96 -25.67
C GLY A 95 -23.80 18.44 -25.58
N ILE A 96 -22.59 17.95 -25.86
CA ILE A 96 -22.29 16.51 -25.83
C ILE A 96 -22.10 16.03 -24.39
N GLN A 97 -23.17 15.57 -23.74
CA GLN A 97 -23.08 14.89 -22.46
C GLN A 97 -22.44 13.49 -22.62
N ALA A 98 -21.23 13.31 -22.11
CA ALA A 98 -20.57 12.01 -22.05
C ALA A 98 -21.31 11.05 -21.09
N LYS A 99 -22.07 10.09 -21.66
CA LYS A 99 -22.79 9.06 -20.88
C LYS A 99 -21.81 8.13 -20.15
N ARG A 100 -21.48 8.49 -18.89
CA ARG A 100 -20.64 7.71 -17.96
C ARG A 100 -21.25 6.31 -17.76
N LYS A 101 -20.70 5.28 -18.41
CA LYS A 101 -21.18 3.87 -18.31
C LYS A 101 -21.15 3.42 -16.84
N LYS A 102 -22.32 3.24 -16.21
CA LYS A 102 -22.42 2.55 -14.90
C LYS A 102 -21.84 1.13 -15.03
N ARG A 103 -20.87 0.79 -14.17
CA ARG A 103 -20.37 -0.60 -14.05
C ARG A 103 -21.53 -1.52 -13.67
N ARG A 104 -21.85 -2.50 -14.53
CA ARG A 104 -22.83 -3.55 -14.20
C ARG A 104 -22.20 -4.49 -13.16
N ARG A 105 -22.65 -4.42 -11.90
CA ARG A 105 -22.37 -5.48 -10.91
C ARG A 105 -23.26 -6.68 -11.24
N ALA A 106 -22.70 -7.89 -11.24
CA ALA A 106 -23.44 -9.12 -11.51
C ALA A 106 -24.51 -9.36 -10.42
N CYS A 107 -25.71 -9.82 -10.81
CA CYS A 107 -26.80 -10.01 -9.87
C CYS A 107 -27.01 -11.48 -9.51
N LEU A 108 -26.71 -11.83 -8.25
CA LEU A 108 -26.74 -13.19 -7.69
C LEU A 108 -28.15 -13.83 -7.54
N SER A 109 -29.16 -13.27 -8.21
CA SER A 109 -30.55 -13.73 -8.18
C SER A 109 -31.19 -13.47 -9.55
N CYS A 110 -32.08 -14.36 -10.02
CA CYS A 110 -32.74 -14.18 -11.33
C CYS A 110 -33.41 -12.81 -11.43
N VAL A 111 -33.45 -12.24 -12.64
CA VAL A 111 -33.88 -10.85 -12.90
C VAL A 111 -35.26 -10.57 -12.28
N ARG A 112 -36.17 -11.55 -12.35
CA ARG A 112 -37.52 -11.46 -11.76
C ARG A 112 -37.50 -11.42 -10.23
N CYS A 113 -36.80 -12.34 -9.56
CA CYS A 113 -36.66 -12.30 -8.10
C CYS A 113 -35.90 -11.07 -7.60
N HIS A 114 -34.92 -10.58 -8.37
CA HIS A 114 -34.18 -9.36 -8.04
C HIS A 114 -35.05 -8.11 -8.10
N ARG A 115 -35.79 -7.90 -9.21
CA ARG A 115 -36.75 -6.79 -9.35
C ARG A 115 -37.78 -6.78 -8.22
N LEU A 116 -38.27 -7.95 -7.83
CA LEU A 116 -39.22 -8.16 -6.73
C LEU A 116 -38.56 -8.15 -5.34
N LYS A 117 -37.24 -7.99 -5.23
CA LYS A 117 -36.44 -8.02 -3.98
C LYS A 117 -36.69 -9.27 -3.09
N ILE A 118 -37.07 -10.40 -3.69
CA ILE A 118 -37.37 -11.66 -2.98
C ILE A 118 -36.23 -12.67 -3.09
N LYS A 119 -36.07 -13.50 -2.04
CA LYS A 119 -35.04 -14.53 -1.98
C LYS A 119 -35.18 -15.54 -3.13
N CYS A 120 -34.12 -15.65 -3.93
CA CYS A 120 -33.96 -16.60 -5.03
C CYS A 120 -33.12 -17.81 -4.55
N ASP A 121 -33.50 -19.02 -4.93
CA ASP A 121 -32.81 -20.26 -4.54
C ASP A 121 -31.64 -20.65 -5.47
N LYS A 122 -31.32 -19.80 -6.45
CA LYS A 122 -30.22 -19.96 -7.42
C LYS A 122 -30.23 -21.33 -8.15
N LYS A 123 -31.40 -21.70 -8.67
CA LYS A 123 -31.56 -22.80 -9.64
C LYS A 123 -32.13 -22.23 -10.94
N GLU A 124 -31.98 -22.95 -12.05
CA GLU A 124 -32.53 -22.54 -13.34
C GLU A 124 -33.55 -23.60 -13.83
N PRO A 125 -34.84 -23.24 -14.04
CA PRO A 125 -35.51 -22.07 -13.49
C PRO A 125 -35.68 -22.17 -11.97
N CYS A 126 -35.60 -21.04 -11.27
CA CYS A 126 -35.58 -21.00 -9.81
C CYS A 126 -36.89 -21.52 -9.23
N THR A 127 -36.83 -22.22 -8.10
CA THR A 127 -38.00 -22.89 -7.51
C THR A 127 -39.13 -21.89 -7.25
N ARG A 128 -38.83 -20.63 -6.90
CA ARG A 128 -39.85 -19.60 -6.67
C ARG A 128 -40.48 -19.03 -7.95
N CYS A 129 -39.76 -18.92 -9.06
CA CYS A 129 -40.36 -18.56 -10.35
C CYS A 129 -41.14 -19.74 -10.94
N ARG A 130 -40.63 -20.96 -10.78
CA ARG A 130 -41.29 -22.22 -11.14
C ARG A 130 -42.65 -22.36 -10.44
N LEU A 131 -42.67 -22.25 -9.10
CA LEU A 131 -43.90 -22.35 -8.29
C LEU A 131 -44.87 -21.18 -8.47
N SER A 132 -44.42 -20.01 -8.96
CA SER A 132 -45.33 -18.91 -9.29
C SER A 132 -45.87 -18.95 -10.73
N GLY A 133 -45.56 -20.00 -11.51
CA GLY A 133 -45.98 -20.16 -12.90
C GLY A 133 -45.05 -19.50 -13.94
N TRP A 134 -44.14 -18.63 -13.52
CA TRP A 134 -43.24 -17.86 -14.38
C TRP A 134 -41.87 -18.54 -14.58
N GLY A 135 -41.82 -19.87 -14.50
CA GLY A 135 -40.57 -20.64 -14.64
C GLY A 135 -39.84 -20.34 -15.96
N ARG A 136 -40.59 -20.21 -17.06
CA ARG A 136 -40.05 -19.91 -18.41
C ARG A 136 -39.47 -18.49 -18.56
N GLN A 137 -39.65 -17.60 -17.59
CA GLN A 137 -39.08 -16.24 -17.58
C GLN A 137 -38.09 -16.04 -16.41
N CYS A 138 -37.44 -17.12 -15.96
CA CYS A 138 -36.54 -17.11 -14.81
C CYS A 138 -35.07 -16.90 -15.20
N GLU A 139 -34.79 -15.86 -15.95
CA GLU A 139 -33.46 -15.56 -16.49
C GLU A 139 -32.51 -15.00 -15.41
N TYR A 140 -31.22 -15.37 -15.49
CA TYR A 140 -30.14 -14.81 -14.70
C TYR A 140 -29.20 -13.95 -15.56
N THR A 141 -28.56 -12.93 -14.96
CA THR A 141 -27.58 -12.09 -15.68
C THR A 141 -26.17 -12.71 -15.76
N HIS A 142 -26.05 -14.00 -15.42
CA HIS A 142 -24.84 -14.83 -15.37
C HIS A 142 -25.30 -16.30 -15.31
N ARG A 143 -24.50 -17.27 -15.75
CA ARG A 143 -24.88 -18.70 -15.66
C ARG A 143 -25.01 -19.17 -14.21
N VAL A 144 -25.84 -20.18 -14.01
CA VAL A 144 -26.02 -20.90 -12.74
C VAL A 144 -25.49 -22.33 -12.90
N GLU A 145 -24.31 -22.58 -12.36
CA GLU A 145 -23.70 -23.93 -12.32
C GLU A 145 -24.52 -24.92 -11.47
N PRO A 146 -24.69 -26.19 -11.88
CA PRO A 146 -25.33 -27.22 -11.05
C PRO A 146 -24.48 -27.58 -9.82
N SER A 147 -25.08 -27.64 -8.64
CA SER A 147 -24.34 -27.84 -7.38
C SER A 147 -23.81 -29.27 -7.21
N GLY A 148 -22.48 -29.45 -7.23
CA GLY A 148 -21.77 -30.69 -6.89
C GLY A 148 -20.47 -30.44 -6.14
N GLU A 149 -20.27 -31.21 -5.05
CA GLU A 149 -19.05 -31.29 -4.23
C GLU A 149 -18.54 -29.99 -3.56
N ALA A 150 -17.45 -30.06 -2.78
CA ALA A 150 -17.18 -29.12 -1.68
C ALA A 150 -15.75 -28.56 -1.64
N ALA A 151 -15.64 -27.22 -1.72
CA ALA A 151 -14.39 -26.47 -1.62
C ALA A 151 -14.19 -25.80 -0.24
N LEU A 152 -12.93 -25.53 0.11
CA LEU A 152 -12.50 -24.90 1.37
C LEU A 152 -12.65 -23.36 1.35
N PRO A 153 -12.86 -22.70 2.51
CA PRO A 153 -13.31 -21.30 2.57
C PRO A 153 -12.19 -20.25 2.44
N TYR A 154 -11.19 -20.46 1.58
CA TYR A 154 -10.37 -19.38 1.00
C TYR A 154 -9.63 -19.78 -0.28
N VAL A 155 -10.25 -20.59 -1.15
CA VAL A 155 -9.83 -20.62 -2.56
C VAL A 155 -10.31 -19.32 -3.20
N LEU A 156 -9.44 -18.61 -3.92
CA LEU A 156 -9.87 -17.53 -4.80
C LEU A 156 -10.93 -18.10 -5.75
N THR A 157 -12.09 -17.46 -5.87
CA THR A 157 -13.11 -17.89 -6.85
C THR A 157 -12.45 -18.01 -8.20
N GLU A 158 -12.63 -19.14 -8.89
CA GLU A 158 -12.07 -19.37 -10.23
C GLU A 158 -12.25 -18.11 -11.07
N GLU A 159 -11.15 -17.40 -11.34
CA GLU A 159 -11.22 -16.23 -12.19
C GLU A 159 -11.60 -16.76 -13.57
N ASP A 160 -12.80 -16.37 -14.03
CA ASP A 160 -13.29 -16.68 -15.37
C ASP A 160 -12.12 -16.51 -16.35
N PRO A 161 -11.70 -17.55 -17.08
CA PRO A 161 -10.54 -17.46 -17.95
C PRO A 161 -10.66 -16.32 -18.97
N GLN A 162 -11.88 -15.90 -19.34
CA GLN A 162 -12.11 -14.72 -20.17
C GLN A 162 -11.85 -13.40 -19.44
N VAL A 163 -12.07 -13.33 -18.12
CA VAL A 163 -11.68 -12.19 -17.28
C VAL A 163 -10.15 -12.17 -17.07
N ALA A 164 -9.50 -13.33 -16.91
CA ALA A 164 -8.04 -13.44 -16.87
C ALA A 164 -7.41 -13.06 -18.23
N LEU A 165 -8.02 -13.44 -19.36
CA LEU A 165 -7.65 -12.92 -20.69
C LEU A 165 -7.88 -11.40 -20.77
N ALA A 166 -9.00 -10.89 -20.27
CA ALA A 166 -9.30 -9.45 -20.33
C ALA A 166 -8.30 -8.61 -19.52
N THR A 167 -7.83 -9.10 -18.36
CA THR A 167 -6.75 -8.46 -17.61
C THR A 167 -5.38 -8.67 -18.27
N TRP A 168 -5.13 -9.78 -18.97
CA TRP A 168 -3.92 -9.96 -19.80
C TRP A 168 -3.82 -8.93 -20.94
N HIS A 169 -4.96 -8.41 -21.42
CA HIS A 169 -5.08 -7.33 -22.40
C HIS A 169 -5.21 -5.91 -21.78
N ALA A 170 -5.14 -5.76 -20.46
CA ALA A 170 -5.39 -4.49 -19.77
C ALA A 170 -4.15 -3.58 -19.48
N PRO A 171 -2.95 -4.10 -19.11
CA PRO A 171 -1.78 -3.26 -18.90
C PRO A 171 -1.00 -3.01 -20.20
N HIS A 172 -0.35 -1.85 -20.29
CA HIS A 172 0.35 -1.38 -21.49
C HIS A 172 1.66 -2.17 -21.69
N ARG A 173 1.64 -3.21 -22.54
CA ARG A 173 2.83 -3.98 -22.90
C ARG A 173 3.68 -3.26 -23.92
N GLY A 174 4.96 -3.06 -23.59
CA GLY A 174 5.93 -2.45 -24.49
C GLY A 174 6.12 -3.21 -25.81
N LEU A 175 6.52 -2.51 -26.87
CA LEU A 175 6.80 -3.09 -28.20
C LEU A 175 7.90 -4.18 -28.19
N SER A 176 8.71 -4.22 -27.13
CA SER A 176 9.79 -5.17 -26.86
C SER A 176 9.34 -6.42 -26.08
N HIS A 177 8.04 -6.58 -25.84
CA HIS A 177 7.44 -7.80 -25.27
C HIS A 177 7.28 -8.88 -26.35
N TRP A 178 7.57 -10.14 -26.02
CA TRP A 178 7.66 -11.24 -26.98
C TRP A 178 6.40 -11.45 -27.84
N ARG A 179 5.20 -11.29 -27.27
CA ARG A 179 3.92 -11.39 -28.01
C ARG A 179 3.78 -10.31 -29.10
N SER A 180 4.36 -9.13 -28.89
CA SER A 180 4.39 -8.03 -29.87
C SER A 180 5.38 -8.33 -31.00
N LEU A 181 6.51 -8.97 -30.67
CA LEU A 181 7.51 -9.42 -31.66
C LEU A 181 6.96 -10.58 -32.51
N LEU A 182 6.26 -11.54 -31.90
CA LEU A 182 5.62 -12.68 -32.60
C LEU A 182 4.65 -12.21 -33.70
N SER A 183 3.83 -11.20 -33.40
CA SER A 183 2.91 -10.61 -34.39
C SER A 183 3.66 -10.02 -35.58
N LYS A 184 4.82 -9.37 -35.37
CA LYS A 184 5.66 -8.85 -36.46
C LYS A 184 6.35 -9.96 -37.26
N ALA A 185 6.92 -10.96 -36.58
CA ALA A 185 7.56 -12.11 -37.25
C ALA A 185 6.57 -12.84 -38.17
N SER A 186 5.33 -13.05 -37.70
CA SER A 186 4.26 -13.69 -38.48
C SER A 186 3.83 -12.89 -39.73
N CYS A 187 3.98 -11.56 -39.70
CA CYS A 187 3.71 -10.71 -40.88
C CYS A 187 4.84 -10.77 -41.92
N LEU A 188 6.09 -10.90 -41.47
CA LEU A 188 7.27 -10.94 -42.35
C LEU A 188 7.47 -12.28 -43.05
N ALA A 189 6.98 -13.38 -42.46
CA ALA A 189 7.04 -14.71 -43.06
C ALA A 189 5.68 -15.44 -42.99
N PRO A 190 4.73 -15.14 -43.89
CA PRO A 190 3.41 -15.81 -43.90
C PRO A 190 3.48 -17.34 -44.10
N SER A 191 4.53 -17.84 -44.76
CA SER A 191 4.77 -19.27 -44.99
C SER A 191 5.11 -20.06 -43.73
N LEU A 192 5.40 -19.39 -42.60
CA LEU A 192 5.84 -20.03 -41.35
C LEU A 192 4.68 -20.61 -40.52
N GLY A 193 3.44 -20.51 -40.99
CA GLY A 193 2.26 -21.18 -40.42
C GLY A 193 1.77 -20.69 -39.04
N CYS A 194 2.58 -19.91 -38.31
CA CYS A 194 2.32 -19.50 -36.92
C CYS A 194 0.96 -18.80 -36.69
N VAL A 195 0.41 -18.13 -37.71
CA VAL A 195 -0.88 -17.41 -37.62
C VAL A 195 -2.02 -18.32 -37.18
N ALA A 196 -2.07 -19.57 -37.69
CA ALA A 196 -3.12 -20.54 -37.38
C ALA A 196 -3.10 -21.05 -35.91
N GLN A 197 -2.09 -20.68 -35.11
CA GLN A 197 -2.02 -21.02 -33.68
C GLN A 197 -2.10 -19.79 -32.75
N LEU A 198 -2.24 -18.57 -33.29
CA LEU A 198 -2.67 -17.42 -32.49
C LEU A 198 -4.14 -17.55 -32.06
N GLU A 199 -4.96 -18.33 -32.78
CA GLU A 199 -6.36 -18.60 -32.45
C GLU A 199 -6.55 -19.53 -31.24
N SER A 200 -5.57 -20.36 -30.89
CA SER A 200 -5.65 -21.27 -29.72
C SER A 200 -5.19 -20.64 -28.39
N LEU A 201 -4.67 -19.41 -28.42
CA LEU A 201 -4.25 -18.65 -27.23
C LEU A 201 -5.29 -18.58 -26.08
N PRO A 202 -6.62 -18.52 -26.31
CA PRO A 202 -7.60 -18.53 -25.23
C PRO A 202 -7.63 -19.83 -24.42
N VAL A 203 -7.40 -20.98 -25.08
CA VAL A 203 -7.33 -22.29 -24.41
C VAL A 203 -6.06 -22.37 -23.57
N LEU A 204 -4.93 -21.97 -24.15
CA LEU A 204 -3.61 -22.00 -23.49
C LEU A 204 -3.53 -21.07 -22.26
N ALA A 205 -4.20 -19.92 -22.28
CA ALA A 205 -4.29 -19.04 -21.12
C ALA A 205 -5.24 -19.56 -20.03
N THR A 206 -6.24 -20.37 -20.40
CA THR A 206 -7.07 -21.11 -19.44
C THR A 206 -6.24 -22.18 -18.72
N GLU A 207 -5.45 -22.95 -19.48
CA GLU A 207 -4.50 -23.92 -18.92
C GLU A 207 -3.44 -23.24 -18.03
N ASP A 208 -2.90 -22.09 -18.43
CA ASP A 208 -1.93 -21.30 -17.64
C ASP A 208 -2.52 -20.84 -16.29
N ALA A 209 -3.75 -20.31 -16.27
CA ALA A 209 -4.44 -19.94 -15.03
C ALA A 209 -4.65 -21.14 -14.08
N ILE A 210 -5.02 -22.30 -14.62
CA ILE A 210 -5.17 -23.55 -13.87
C ILE A 210 -3.80 -24.03 -13.34
N LEU A 211 -2.76 -24.04 -14.20
CA LEU A 211 -1.41 -24.45 -13.84
C LEU A 211 -0.77 -23.53 -12.79
N ARG A 212 -1.02 -22.21 -12.82
CA ARG A 212 -0.56 -21.29 -11.77
C ARG A 212 -1.21 -21.56 -10.43
N ASN A 213 -2.54 -21.77 -10.41
CA ASN A 213 -3.25 -22.14 -9.19
C ASN A 213 -2.74 -23.48 -8.62
N LEU A 214 -2.48 -24.48 -9.48
CA LEU A 214 -1.85 -25.74 -9.09
C LEU A 214 -0.41 -25.56 -8.59
N SER A 215 0.41 -24.73 -9.24
CA SER A 215 1.81 -24.45 -8.88
C SER A 215 1.93 -23.66 -7.56
N ALA A 216 1.06 -22.69 -7.30
CA ALA A 216 1.01 -21.98 -6.03
C ALA A 216 0.47 -22.87 -4.89
N THR A 217 -0.51 -23.73 -5.19
CA THR A 217 -1.09 -24.67 -4.21
C THR A 217 -0.09 -25.76 -3.83
N SER A 218 0.57 -26.39 -4.81
CA SER A 218 1.66 -27.36 -4.57
C SER A 218 2.91 -26.71 -3.98
N GLY A 219 3.19 -25.44 -4.31
CA GLY A 219 4.31 -24.67 -3.80
C GLY A 219 5.52 -24.62 -4.73
N VAL A 220 5.35 -24.93 -6.01
CA VAL A 220 6.38 -24.78 -7.06
C VAL A 220 6.68 -23.29 -7.33
N MET A 221 5.72 -22.40 -7.04
CA MET A 221 5.79 -20.94 -7.24
C MET A 221 5.32 -20.17 -5.99
N LEU A 222 5.81 -18.94 -5.81
CA LEU A 222 5.31 -17.98 -4.81
C LEU A 222 3.92 -17.42 -5.23
N PRO A 223 2.97 -17.20 -4.30
CA PRO A 223 1.70 -16.53 -4.59
C PRO A 223 1.85 -15.06 -5.02
N ASP A 224 0.91 -14.53 -5.80
CA ASP A 224 0.92 -13.13 -6.25
C ASP A 224 0.86 -12.12 -5.11
N ASN A 225 0.14 -12.46 -4.05
CA ASN A 225 0.03 -11.57 -2.92
C ASN A 225 1.27 -11.60 -2.03
N PHE A 226 2.24 -12.52 -2.21
CA PHE A 226 3.48 -12.56 -1.43
C PHE A 226 4.22 -11.20 -1.45
N PRO A 227 4.62 -10.64 -0.28
CA PRO A 227 4.56 -11.16 1.10
C PRO A 227 3.40 -10.56 1.93
N PHE A 228 2.23 -10.35 1.33
CA PHE A 228 1.06 -9.72 1.92
C PHE A 228 -0.08 -10.73 2.16
N ASN A 229 0.04 -11.51 3.24
CA ASN A 229 -0.92 -12.51 3.72
C ASN A 229 -1.11 -13.72 2.78
N SER A 230 -0.02 -14.31 2.31
CA SER A 230 -0.02 -15.55 1.52
C SER A 230 -0.70 -16.70 2.28
N PRO A 231 -1.65 -17.45 1.69
CA PRO A 231 -2.36 -18.53 2.39
C PRO A 231 -1.42 -19.57 3.03
N ARG A 232 -0.29 -19.87 2.36
CA ARG A 232 0.73 -20.81 2.80
C ARG A 232 1.69 -20.26 3.89
N ALA A 233 1.62 -18.99 4.27
CA ALA A 233 2.35 -18.44 5.42
C ALA A 233 1.67 -18.77 6.76
N SER A 234 0.35 -19.01 6.75
CA SER A 234 -0.44 -19.28 7.96
C SER A 234 0.06 -20.43 8.86
N PRO A 235 0.67 -21.55 8.36
CA PRO A 235 1.22 -22.59 9.23
C PRO A 235 2.36 -22.10 10.12
N PHE A 236 3.11 -21.08 9.67
CA PHE A 236 4.31 -20.52 10.32
C PHE A 236 4.02 -19.36 11.27
N ALA A 237 2.75 -19.03 11.50
CA ALA A 237 2.34 -18.05 12.50
C ALA A 237 2.92 -18.35 13.91
N CYS A 238 3.12 -19.63 14.25
CA CYS A 238 3.86 -20.03 15.46
C CYS A 238 5.39 -19.97 15.26
N ILE A 239 6.09 -19.17 16.06
CA ILE A 239 7.56 -19.01 15.99
C ILE A 239 8.32 -20.33 16.21
N GLN A 240 7.76 -21.27 16.97
CA GLN A 240 8.39 -22.56 17.21
C GLN A 240 8.46 -23.41 15.93
N LYS A 241 7.44 -23.37 15.06
CA LYS A 241 7.46 -24.06 13.77
C LYS A 241 8.51 -23.48 12.83
N VAL A 242 8.73 -22.16 12.87
CA VAL A 242 9.82 -21.50 12.13
C VAL A 242 11.18 -22.02 12.62
N ARG A 243 11.40 -22.09 13.94
CA ARG A 243 12.63 -22.68 14.51
C ARG A 243 12.80 -24.16 14.13
N THR A 244 11.72 -24.94 14.09
CA THR A 244 11.76 -26.34 13.62
C THR A 244 12.16 -26.43 12.14
N LEU A 245 11.63 -25.57 11.27
CA LEU A 245 12.01 -25.53 9.84
C LEU A 245 13.47 -25.09 9.64
N ILE A 246 13.98 -24.15 10.44
CA ILE A 246 15.40 -23.78 10.41
C ILE A 246 16.26 -24.95 10.93
N GLY A 247 15.81 -25.63 11.98
CA GLY A 247 16.48 -26.82 12.55
C GLY A 247 16.56 -27.99 11.59
N SER A 248 15.52 -28.26 10.77
CA SER A 248 15.55 -29.33 9.77
C SER A 248 16.54 -29.08 8.63
N HIS A 249 16.99 -27.83 8.45
CA HIS A 249 18.02 -27.45 7.48
C HIS A 249 19.40 -27.21 8.11
N ARG A 250 19.63 -27.62 9.37
CA ARG A 250 20.90 -27.34 10.10
C ARG A 250 22.15 -27.82 9.37
N GLY A 251 22.09 -28.98 8.72
CA GLY A 251 23.23 -29.57 8.01
C GLY A 251 23.63 -28.83 6.72
N ASP A 252 22.65 -28.25 6.03
CA ASP A 252 22.87 -27.54 4.75
C ASP A 252 22.93 -26.00 4.92
N CYS A 253 22.63 -25.48 6.12
CA CYS A 253 22.51 -24.05 6.42
C CYS A 253 23.69 -23.22 5.88
N ASP A 254 24.92 -23.64 6.18
CA ASP A 254 26.12 -22.87 5.81
C ASP A 254 26.34 -22.92 4.29
N ALA A 255 26.05 -24.05 3.64
CA ALA A 255 26.08 -24.16 2.18
C ALA A 255 25.02 -23.27 1.52
N PHE A 256 23.83 -23.12 2.12
CA PHE A 256 22.81 -22.19 1.63
C PHE A 256 23.25 -20.73 1.81
N VAL A 257 23.83 -20.37 2.96
CA VAL A 257 24.36 -19.01 3.20
C VAL A 257 25.46 -18.68 2.19
N GLU A 258 26.41 -19.58 1.94
CA GLU A 258 27.41 -19.38 0.87
C GLU A 258 26.79 -19.36 -0.53
N GLY A 259 25.75 -20.15 -0.81
CA GLY A 259 25.03 -20.12 -2.08
C GLY A 259 24.37 -18.76 -2.38
N TYR A 260 23.77 -18.13 -1.38
CA TYR A 260 23.26 -16.76 -1.51
C TYR A 260 24.40 -15.73 -1.66
N LEU A 261 25.44 -15.83 -0.82
CA LEU A 261 26.53 -14.85 -0.80
C LEU A 261 27.40 -14.90 -2.06
N GLY A 262 27.71 -16.11 -2.55
CA GLY A 262 28.56 -16.36 -3.71
C GLY A 262 27.88 -16.12 -5.07
N LEU A 263 26.56 -15.89 -5.09
CA LEU A 263 25.81 -15.57 -6.31
C LEU A 263 25.03 -14.27 -6.20
N TYR A 264 23.97 -14.25 -5.38
CA TYR A 264 23.03 -13.12 -5.35
C TYR A 264 23.64 -11.88 -4.71
N GLN A 265 24.32 -11.99 -3.57
CA GLN A 265 24.94 -10.82 -2.92
C GLN A 265 26.08 -10.21 -3.77
N MET A 266 26.75 -11.01 -4.60
CA MET A 266 27.80 -10.53 -5.51
C MET A 266 27.25 -9.54 -6.56
N VAL A 267 26.06 -9.81 -7.09
CA VAL A 267 25.45 -8.99 -8.16
C VAL A 267 24.35 -8.07 -7.67
N HIS A 268 23.76 -8.34 -6.50
CA HIS A 268 22.73 -7.54 -5.85
C HIS A 268 23.10 -7.35 -4.37
N PRO A 269 23.98 -6.39 -4.04
CA PRO A 269 24.34 -6.10 -2.66
C PRO A 269 23.12 -5.60 -1.88
N ILE A 270 22.65 -6.44 -0.94
CA ILE A 270 21.48 -6.15 -0.10
C ILE A 270 21.85 -6.20 1.38
N ILE A 271 22.60 -7.21 1.83
CA ILE A 271 22.96 -7.38 3.25
C ILE A 271 24.40 -6.92 3.54
N ASN A 272 24.71 -6.59 4.79
CA ASN A 272 26.10 -6.54 5.25
C ASN A 272 26.52 -7.98 5.59
N THR A 273 27.53 -8.51 4.89
CA THR A 273 27.96 -9.91 5.01
C THR A 273 28.48 -10.24 6.41
N ASP A 274 29.31 -9.37 7.00
CA ASP A 274 30.01 -9.66 8.26
C ASP A 274 29.07 -9.53 9.45
N GLU A 275 28.24 -8.47 9.45
CA GLU A 275 27.13 -8.29 10.40
C GLU A 275 26.17 -9.49 10.36
N PHE A 276 25.83 -9.97 9.15
CA PHE A 276 24.93 -11.10 8.98
C PHE A 276 25.55 -12.41 9.48
N ARG A 277 26.82 -12.70 9.12
CA ARG A 277 27.54 -13.89 9.60
C ARG A 277 27.61 -13.94 11.13
N ALA A 278 27.96 -12.83 11.78
CA ALA A 278 27.99 -12.74 13.24
C ALA A 278 26.62 -13.05 13.88
N ARG A 279 25.52 -12.55 13.27
CA ARG A 279 24.16 -12.86 13.75
C ARG A 279 23.71 -14.29 13.44
N VAL A 280 24.20 -14.92 12.36
CA VAL A 280 23.97 -16.37 12.11
C VAL A 280 24.67 -17.22 13.18
N SER A 281 25.89 -16.89 13.60
CA SER A 281 26.54 -17.56 14.74
C SER A 281 25.71 -17.42 16.02
N ALA A 282 25.34 -16.18 16.39
CA ALA A 282 24.56 -15.91 17.61
C ALA A 282 23.17 -16.59 17.61
N TYR A 283 22.56 -16.81 16.44
CA TYR A 283 21.32 -17.59 16.34
C TYR A 283 21.51 -19.05 16.77
N TRP A 284 22.67 -19.65 16.50
CA TRP A 284 22.96 -21.03 16.89
C TRP A 284 23.39 -21.16 18.35
N ASP A 285 23.89 -20.08 18.96
CA ASP A 285 24.19 -20.01 20.40
C ASP A 285 22.91 -19.86 21.24
N ASP A 286 22.00 -18.94 20.87
CA ASP A 286 20.63 -18.90 21.41
C ASP A 286 19.58 -18.49 20.36
N PRO A 287 18.79 -19.43 19.82
CA PRO A 287 17.69 -19.16 18.89
C PRO A 287 16.58 -18.23 19.41
N ARG A 288 16.65 -17.78 20.68
CA ARG A 288 15.71 -16.86 21.33
C ARG A 288 16.21 -15.41 21.41
N CYS A 289 17.51 -15.14 21.21
CA CYS A 289 18.06 -13.80 21.41
C CYS A 289 17.80 -12.81 20.25
N LEU A 290 17.37 -13.30 19.08
CA LEU A 290 17.21 -12.50 17.86
C LEU A 290 15.75 -12.20 17.52
N ASP A 291 15.54 -11.02 16.92
CA ASP A 291 14.25 -10.46 16.56
C ASP A 291 13.61 -11.09 15.29
N ALA A 292 12.31 -10.84 15.11
CA ALA A 292 11.54 -11.39 13.99
C ALA A 292 11.90 -10.78 12.61
N ALA A 293 12.44 -9.56 12.55
CA ALA A 293 12.85 -8.95 11.29
C ALA A 293 14.14 -9.60 10.76
N TRP A 294 15.14 -9.81 11.63
CA TRP A 294 16.33 -10.56 11.27
C TRP A 294 16.02 -12.02 10.99
N LEU A 295 15.13 -12.67 11.75
CA LEU A 295 14.75 -14.06 11.47
C LEU A 295 14.10 -14.19 10.08
N SER A 296 13.29 -13.20 9.68
CA SER A 296 12.78 -13.10 8.31
C SER A 296 13.89 -12.90 7.27
N GLN A 297 14.89 -12.06 7.57
CA GLN A 297 16.05 -11.83 6.71
C GLN A 297 16.86 -13.12 6.50
N PHE A 298 17.11 -13.87 7.58
CA PHE A 298 17.82 -15.15 7.57
C PHE A 298 17.07 -16.21 6.75
N LEU A 299 15.75 -16.33 6.93
CA LEU A 299 14.91 -17.25 6.14
C LEU A 299 14.92 -16.92 4.65
N MET A 300 14.92 -15.62 4.26
CA MET A 300 15.05 -15.23 2.85
C MET A 300 16.42 -15.57 2.25
N VAL A 301 17.50 -15.40 3.02
CA VAL A 301 18.86 -15.82 2.61
C VAL A 301 18.93 -17.35 2.47
N LEU A 302 18.39 -18.11 3.42
CA LEU A 302 18.31 -19.57 3.33
C LEU A 302 17.48 -20.02 2.12
N ALA A 303 16.35 -19.38 1.82
CA ALA A 303 15.51 -19.70 0.67
C ALA A 303 16.28 -19.52 -0.65
N LEU A 304 16.83 -18.33 -0.88
CA LEU A 304 17.60 -18.02 -2.10
C LEU A 304 18.86 -18.90 -2.21
N GLY A 305 19.52 -19.17 -1.10
CA GLY A 305 20.68 -20.05 -1.01
C GLY A 305 20.38 -21.52 -1.31
N GLN A 306 19.28 -22.03 -0.77
CA GLN A 306 18.79 -23.39 -1.02
C GLN A 306 18.41 -23.58 -2.50
N LEU A 307 17.88 -22.55 -3.16
CA LEU A 307 17.65 -22.57 -4.61
C LEU A 307 18.97 -22.71 -5.39
N VAL A 308 20.01 -21.94 -5.03
CA VAL A 308 21.36 -22.02 -5.66
C VAL A 308 22.01 -23.40 -5.45
N VAL A 309 21.92 -23.95 -4.23
CA VAL A 309 22.57 -25.23 -3.92
C VAL A 309 21.83 -26.41 -4.53
N THR A 310 20.48 -26.41 -4.55
CA THR A 310 19.70 -27.62 -4.85
C THR A 310 18.84 -27.56 -6.12
N GLY A 311 18.59 -26.38 -6.68
CA GLY A 311 17.68 -26.18 -7.83
C GLY A 311 16.18 -26.43 -7.55
N LYS A 312 15.80 -26.78 -6.32
CA LYS A 312 14.41 -27.17 -5.97
C LYS A 312 13.60 -25.97 -5.48
N THR A 313 12.55 -25.57 -6.21
CA THR A 313 11.72 -24.41 -5.82
C THR A 313 10.79 -24.67 -4.64
N ALA A 314 10.32 -25.90 -4.42
CA ALA A 314 9.32 -26.17 -3.38
C ALA A 314 9.79 -25.88 -1.93
N PRO A 315 11.01 -26.26 -1.50
CA PRO A 315 11.56 -25.83 -0.22
C PRO A 315 11.88 -24.32 -0.19
N THR A 316 12.21 -23.71 -1.33
CA THR A 316 12.44 -22.25 -1.44
C THR A 316 11.17 -21.49 -1.08
N VAL A 317 10.04 -21.93 -1.63
CA VAL A 317 8.72 -21.37 -1.35
C VAL A 317 8.34 -21.59 0.12
N GLU A 318 8.62 -22.76 0.71
CA GLU A 318 8.37 -23.01 2.14
C GLU A 318 9.17 -22.07 3.05
N LEU A 319 10.47 -21.89 2.81
CA LEU A 319 11.33 -20.95 3.53
C LEU A 319 10.87 -19.49 3.34
N CYS A 320 10.41 -19.11 2.15
CA CYS A 320 9.79 -17.80 1.89
C CYS A 320 8.47 -17.59 2.66
N MET A 321 7.61 -18.61 2.76
CA MET A 321 6.37 -18.55 3.54
C MET A 321 6.64 -18.41 5.05
N ALA A 322 7.70 -19.06 5.54
CA ALA A 322 8.16 -18.88 6.91
C ALA A 322 8.74 -17.47 7.14
N ALA A 323 9.48 -16.92 6.18
CA ALA A 323 9.98 -15.55 6.22
C ALA A 323 8.82 -14.55 6.29
N GLU A 324 7.79 -14.67 5.44
CA GLU A 324 6.60 -13.82 5.50
C GLU A 324 5.92 -13.87 6.88
N ALA A 325 5.75 -15.06 7.47
CA ALA A 325 5.15 -15.21 8.80
C ALA A 325 6.01 -14.63 9.95
N CYS A 326 7.28 -14.34 9.69
CA CYS A 326 8.14 -13.54 10.56
C CYS A 326 8.01 -12.04 10.28
N LEU A 327 8.05 -11.62 9.01
CA LEU A 327 7.86 -10.22 8.59
C LEU A 327 6.51 -9.65 9.07
N ALA A 328 5.44 -10.44 8.99
CA ALA A 328 4.09 -10.08 9.43
C ALA A 328 3.96 -9.77 10.94
N LYS A 329 4.97 -10.09 11.75
CA LYS A 329 5.05 -9.77 13.18
C LYS A 329 5.81 -8.47 13.46
N THR A 330 6.24 -7.77 12.41
CA THR A 330 7.03 -6.53 12.49
C THR A 330 6.20 -5.35 11.97
N PRO A 331 6.54 -4.09 12.31
CA PRO A 331 5.83 -2.91 11.81
C PRO A 331 6.19 -2.56 10.35
N PHE A 332 6.45 -3.54 9.47
CA PHE A 332 7.00 -3.33 8.11
C PHE A 332 6.16 -2.42 7.21
N MET A 333 4.85 -2.34 7.45
CA MET A 333 3.93 -1.45 6.72
C MET A 333 3.94 0.01 7.21
N LEU A 334 4.50 0.28 8.39
CA LEU A 334 4.39 1.58 9.08
C LEU A 334 5.76 2.23 9.39
N ARG A 335 6.74 1.43 9.82
CA ARG A 335 8.09 1.89 10.22
C ARG A 335 9.11 0.76 10.06
N PRO A 336 9.52 0.44 8.81
CA PRO A 336 10.55 -0.56 8.56
C PRO A 336 11.93 -0.08 9.04
N ASN A 337 12.72 -0.98 9.65
CA ASN A 337 14.14 -0.78 9.97
C ASN A 337 15.03 -1.37 8.85
N ILE A 338 16.37 -1.30 8.98
CA ILE A 338 17.27 -1.80 7.95
C ILE A 338 17.07 -3.30 7.64
N SER A 339 16.91 -4.17 8.64
CA SER A 339 16.65 -5.61 8.44
C SER A 339 15.33 -5.88 7.72
N ILE A 340 14.29 -5.09 7.98
CA ILE A 340 13.02 -5.16 7.25
C ILE A 340 13.23 -4.71 5.79
N MET A 341 13.94 -3.60 5.54
CA MET A 341 14.23 -3.13 4.18
C MET A 341 15.07 -4.14 3.38
N ARG A 342 16.10 -4.73 4.01
CA ARG A 342 16.89 -5.84 3.44
C ARG A 342 16.00 -7.02 3.09
N THR A 343 15.16 -7.48 4.04
CA THR A 343 14.20 -8.58 3.86
C THR A 343 13.27 -8.34 2.68
N MET A 344 12.64 -7.17 2.58
CA MET A 344 11.69 -6.89 1.50
C MET A 344 12.38 -6.77 0.14
N CYS A 345 13.65 -6.33 0.10
CA CYS A 345 14.47 -6.36 -1.11
C CYS A 345 14.83 -7.80 -1.53
N LEU A 346 15.10 -8.70 -0.58
CA LEU A 346 15.26 -10.14 -0.85
C LEU A 346 13.95 -10.79 -1.34
N MET A 347 12.79 -10.33 -0.84
CA MET A 347 11.48 -10.82 -1.30
C MET A 347 11.14 -10.35 -2.72
N VAL A 348 11.54 -9.13 -3.12
CA VAL A 348 11.52 -8.69 -4.52
C VAL A 348 12.38 -9.63 -5.36
N LEU A 349 13.64 -9.83 -4.99
CA LEU A 349 14.57 -10.70 -5.71
C LEU A 349 14.02 -12.13 -5.88
N ALA A 350 13.53 -12.76 -4.81
CA ALA A 350 12.94 -14.10 -4.85
C ALA A 350 11.73 -14.18 -5.79
N LYS A 351 10.87 -13.15 -5.83
CA LYS A 351 9.69 -13.11 -6.70
C LYS A 351 10.04 -12.93 -8.18
N LEU A 352 11.21 -12.36 -8.48
CA LEU A 352 11.75 -12.25 -9.83
C LEU A 352 12.46 -13.56 -10.27
N THR A 353 13.16 -14.27 -9.37
CA THR A 353 13.94 -15.48 -9.71
C THR A 353 13.14 -16.78 -9.69
N THR A 354 12.23 -16.97 -8.72
CA THR A 354 11.48 -18.23 -8.56
C THR A 354 10.33 -18.38 -9.56
N ASN A 355 9.59 -17.29 -9.82
CA ASN A 355 8.38 -17.33 -10.63
C ASN A 355 8.61 -16.94 -12.10
N ALA A 356 9.63 -16.11 -12.40
CA ALA A 356 10.16 -15.74 -13.72
C ALA A 356 9.15 -15.65 -14.91
N THR A 357 7.93 -15.15 -14.68
CA THR A 357 6.81 -15.13 -15.63
C THR A 357 6.29 -13.71 -15.82
N CYS A 358 5.77 -13.36 -17.00
CA CYS A 358 5.29 -12.00 -17.30
C CYS A 358 4.37 -11.43 -16.20
N TRP A 359 3.55 -12.30 -15.60
CA TRP A 359 2.64 -12.01 -14.51
C TRP A 359 3.30 -11.92 -13.13
N SER A 360 4.37 -12.68 -12.84
CA SER A 360 5.12 -12.49 -11.59
C SER A 360 5.88 -11.16 -11.58
N PHE A 361 6.31 -10.66 -12.74
CA PHE A 361 6.82 -9.29 -12.88
C PHE A 361 5.73 -8.25 -12.58
N ASP A 362 4.49 -8.43 -13.05
CA ASP A 362 3.34 -7.57 -12.68
C ASP A 362 3.03 -7.62 -11.17
N ALA A 363 2.96 -8.84 -10.59
CA ALA A 363 2.70 -9.03 -9.16
C ALA A 363 3.87 -8.54 -8.28
N CYS A 364 5.08 -8.44 -8.85
CA CYS A 364 6.24 -7.82 -8.19
C CYS A 364 6.18 -6.30 -8.25
N TRP A 365 5.55 -5.69 -9.26
CA TRP A 365 5.39 -4.23 -9.37
C TRP A 365 4.75 -3.60 -8.12
N ASN A 366 3.69 -4.23 -7.60
CA ASN A 366 3.00 -3.74 -6.39
C ASN A 366 3.89 -3.80 -5.14
N LEU A 367 4.65 -4.89 -4.98
CA LEU A 367 5.63 -5.06 -3.90
C LEU A 367 6.76 -4.04 -4.04
N LEU A 368 7.38 -3.95 -5.21
CA LEU A 368 8.49 -3.06 -5.51
C LEU A 368 8.10 -1.59 -5.33
N GLY A 369 6.94 -1.17 -5.84
CA GLY A 369 6.40 0.16 -5.62
C GLY A 369 6.07 0.47 -4.15
N PHE A 370 5.75 -0.54 -3.32
CA PHE A 370 5.67 -0.37 -1.87
C PHE A 370 7.05 -0.18 -1.24
N VAL A 371 8.02 -1.06 -1.52
CA VAL A 371 9.38 -1.02 -0.93
C VAL A 371 10.13 0.25 -1.34
N VAL A 372 10.02 0.68 -2.60
CA VAL A 372 10.57 1.95 -3.09
C VAL A 372 10.02 3.14 -2.30
N ARG A 373 8.71 3.18 -2.03
CA ARG A 373 8.12 4.27 -1.21
C ARG A 373 8.64 4.25 0.23
N GLN A 374 8.84 3.08 0.84
CA GLN A 374 9.46 2.99 2.16
C GLN A 374 10.92 3.48 2.15
N ALA A 375 11.72 3.10 1.15
CA ALA A 375 13.10 3.59 0.98
C ALA A 375 13.17 5.11 0.74
N ILE A 376 12.16 5.68 0.06
CA ILE A 376 12.01 7.13 -0.10
C ILE A 376 11.70 7.80 1.25
N CYS A 377 10.74 7.27 2.02
CA CYS A 377 10.42 7.79 3.35
C CYS A 377 11.60 7.74 4.34
N LEU A 378 12.43 6.70 4.28
CA LEU A 378 13.66 6.56 5.08
C LEU A 378 14.84 7.41 4.56
N GLY A 379 14.68 8.14 3.45
CA GLY A 379 15.72 9.03 2.93
C GLY A 379 16.92 8.35 2.27
N PHE A 380 16.84 7.04 1.97
CA PHE A 380 17.92 6.27 1.34
C PHE A 380 18.31 6.79 -0.07
N HIS A 381 17.40 7.51 -0.71
CA HIS A 381 17.59 8.17 -2.00
C HIS A 381 18.46 9.44 -1.94
N ARG A 382 18.71 10.00 -0.74
CA ARG A 382 19.35 11.32 -0.59
C ARG A 382 20.87 11.21 -0.61
N ARG A 383 21.54 12.27 -1.09
CA ARG A 383 23.03 12.40 -1.05
C ARG A 383 23.59 12.49 0.38
N HIS A 384 22.80 13.01 1.32
CA HIS A 384 23.12 13.18 2.73
C HIS A 384 21.96 12.65 3.60
N PRO A 385 22.22 12.22 4.84
CA PRO A 385 21.17 11.78 5.76
C PRO A 385 20.14 12.91 6.02
N PRO A 386 18.86 12.58 6.26
CA PRO A 386 17.83 13.59 6.50
C PRO A 386 18.09 14.39 7.77
N THR A 387 18.21 15.72 7.64
CA THR A 387 18.61 16.66 8.71
C THR A 387 17.46 17.13 9.62
N TYR A 388 16.34 16.39 9.67
CA TYR A 388 15.11 16.77 10.37
C TYR A 388 14.47 15.56 11.10
N PRO A 389 13.65 15.78 12.15
CA PRO A 389 13.28 14.76 13.14
C PRO A 389 12.18 13.80 12.69
N SER A 390 12.42 13.08 11.58
CA SER A 390 12.04 11.66 11.52
C SER A 390 12.91 10.87 12.50
N PRO A 391 12.52 9.66 12.96
CA PRO A 391 13.39 8.84 13.79
C PRO A 391 14.75 8.67 13.10
N PRO A 392 15.87 8.86 13.80
CA PRO A 392 17.19 8.80 13.18
C PRO A 392 17.42 7.38 12.68
N VAL A 393 17.34 7.22 11.36
CA VAL A 393 18.09 6.19 10.66
C VAL A 393 19.54 6.47 11.02
N GLU A 394 20.17 5.59 11.81
CA GLU A 394 21.56 5.79 12.21
C GLU A 394 22.44 5.97 10.97
N TYR A 395 23.54 6.72 11.06
CA TYR A 395 24.34 7.03 9.88
C TYR A 395 24.78 5.74 9.14
N ALA A 396 25.09 4.68 9.89
CA ALA A 396 25.39 3.34 9.35
C ALA A 396 24.18 2.67 8.66
N ASP A 397 22.97 2.79 9.21
CA ASP A 397 21.73 2.29 8.60
C ASP A 397 21.38 3.07 7.32
N TRP A 398 21.61 4.38 7.29
CA TRP A 398 21.38 5.22 6.11
C TRP A 398 22.42 4.91 5.02
N GLU A 399 23.68 4.73 5.41
CA GLU A 399 24.76 4.34 4.51
C GLU A 399 24.54 2.95 3.90
N ALA A 400 24.15 1.96 4.71
CA ALA A 400 23.69 0.66 4.25
C ALA A 400 22.44 0.76 3.36
N GLY A 401 21.54 1.71 3.68
CA GLY A 401 20.37 2.06 2.89
C GLY A 401 20.70 2.50 1.46
N ARG A 402 21.87 3.11 1.20
CA ARG A 402 22.31 3.50 -0.16
C ARG A 402 22.57 2.29 -1.05
N ALA A 403 23.16 1.21 -0.52
CA ALA A 403 23.32 -0.04 -1.27
C ALA A 403 21.96 -0.64 -1.65
N ILE A 404 21.03 -0.71 -0.69
CA ILE A 404 19.65 -1.16 -0.92
C ILE A 404 18.96 -0.26 -1.97
N TRP A 405 19.14 1.07 -1.90
CA TRP A 405 18.58 2.01 -2.86
C TRP A 405 19.07 1.73 -4.29
N THR A 406 20.37 1.53 -4.52
CA THR A 406 20.87 1.19 -5.86
C THR A 406 20.31 -0.14 -6.38
N THR A 407 20.17 -1.15 -5.52
CA THR A 407 19.57 -2.44 -5.91
C THR A 407 18.07 -2.31 -6.21
N LEU A 408 17.32 -1.49 -5.46
CA LEU A 408 15.93 -1.15 -5.77
C LEU A 408 15.79 -0.32 -7.06
N LEU A 409 16.74 0.59 -7.35
CA LEU A 409 16.78 1.40 -8.56
C LEU A 409 16.89 0.50 -9.80
N TYR A 410 17.80 -0.47 -9.76
CA TYR A 410 17.99 -1.52 -10.77
C TYR A 410 16.71 -2.35 -10.97
N PHE A 411 16.11 -2.90 -9.90
CA PHE A 411 14.87 -3.68 -10.03
C PHE A 411 13.72 -2.83 -10.60
N ASN A 412 13.57 -1.57 -10.19
CA ASN A 412 12.56 -0.65 -10.71
C ASN A 412 12.71 -0.42 -12.23
N ILE A 413 13.94 -0.21 -12.69
CA ILE A 413 14.24 -0.07 -14.13
C ILE A 413 13.92 -1.38 -14.86
N GLN A 414 14.36 -2.52 -14.33
CA GLN A 414 14.15 -3.84 -14.93
C GLN A 414 12.65 -4.18 -15.09
N VAL A 415 11.84 -4.04 -14.03
CA VAL A 415 10.40 -4.33 -14.11
C VAL A 415 9.67 -3.32 -15.00
N ALA A 416 10.09 -2.04 -15.05
CA ALA A 416 9.52 -1.05 -15.99
C ALA A 416 9.84 -1.39 -17.47
N MET A 417 11.05 -1.88 -17.75
CA MET A 417 11.46 -2.35 -19.09
C MET A 417 10.66 -3.58 -19.56
N ILE A 418 10.42 -4.54 -18.66
CA ILE A 418 9.71 -5.78 -18.95
C ILE A 418 8.20 -5.55 -19.08
N SER A 419 7.60 -4.84 -18.12
CA SER A 419 6.15 -4.62 -18.06
C SER A 419 5.65 -3.68 -19.16
N GLY A 420 6.44 -2.64 -19.49
CA GLY A 420 6.05 -1.50 -20.32
C GLY A 420 5.52 -0.29 -19.54
N MET A 421 5.47 -0.36 -18.21
CA MET A 421 4.91 0.69 -17.35
C MET A 421 5.89 1.88 -17.14
N PRO A 422 5.40 3.09 -16.78
CA PRO A 422 6.23 4.17 -16.25
C PRO A 422 6.95 3.75 -14.96
N SER A 423 8.06 4.40 -14.59
CA SER A 423 8.81 4.04 -13.37
C SER A 423 8.03 4.29 -12.06
N CYS A 424 8.29 3.48 -11.02
CA CYS A 424 7.85 3.75 -9.64
C CYS A 424 8.56 4.95 -8.98
N ILE A 425 9.60 5.51 -9.61
CA ILE A 425 10.42 6.60 -9.09
C ILE A 425 10.29 7.80 -10.03
N SER A 426 9.85 8.96 -9.52
CA SER A 426 9.79 10.20 -10.31
C SER A 426 11.19 10.73 -10.63
N THR A 427 11.32 11.41 -11.77
CA THR A 427 12.51 12.20 -12.13
C THR A 427 12.86 13.27 -11.09
N ASP A 428 11.88 13.78 -10.33
CA ASP A 428 12.11 14.83 -9.34
C ASP A 428 12.83 14.32 -8.08
N VAL A 429 12.59 13.04 -7.73
CA VAL A 429 13.30 12.32 -6.66
C VAL A 429 14.77 12.04 -7.03
N ILE A 430 15.08 12.14 -8.33
CA ILE A 430 16.37 11.85 -8.95
C ILE A 430 17.15 13.15 -9.26
N ALA A 431 16.47 14.29 -9.42
CA ALA A 431 17.09 15.55 -9.83
C ALA A 431 18.07 16.16 -8.79
N SER A 432 18.15 15.61 -7.58
CA SER A 432 19.04 16.08 -6.50
C SER A 432 20.50 15.56 -6.55
N HIS A 433 20.96 15.07 -7.71
CA HIS A 433 22.25 14.39 -7.85
C HIS A 433 23.21 15.04 -8.87
N ASP A 434 23.89 16.11 -8.48
CA ASP A 434 25.14 16.52 -9.12
C ASP A 434 26.21 15.43 -8.97
N LEU A 435 26.93 15.11 -10.05
CA LEU A 435 28.01 14.12 -10.04
C LEU A 435 29.11 14.49 -9.02
N ALA A 436 29.53 13.52 -8.21
CA ALA A 436 30.82 13.57 -7.51
C ALA A 436 31.89 12.97 -8.44
N SER A 437 32.91 13.75 -8.79
CA SER A 437 33.85 13.45 -9.88
C SER A 437 35.13 12.74 -9.43
N ASP A 438 35.03 11.82 -8.45
CA ASP A 438 36.16 11.01 -7.97
C ASP A 438 35.87 9.52 -8.21
N LEU A 439 36.44 8.98 -9.29
CA LEU A 439 36.33 7.58 -9.69
C LEU A 439 37.71 6.93 -9.75
N GLY A 440 38.20 6.51 -8.58
CA GLY A 440 39.35 5.63 -8.43
C GLY A 440 39.07 4.20 -8.86
N SER A 441 39.88 3.25 -8.38
CA SER A 441 39.77 1.83 -8.73
C SER A 441 38.52 1.19 -8.09
N LEU A 442 37.74 0.45 -8.89
CA LEU A 442 36.50 -0.21 -8.47
C LEU A 442 36.78 -1.63 -7.98
N ASP A 443 37.49 -1.71 -6.86
CA ASP A 443 38.15 -2.94 -6.38
C ASP A 443 37.23 -3.94 -5.67
N THR A 444 36.00 -3.54 -5.32
CA THR A 444 34.99 -4.45 -4.73
C THR A 444 33.72 -4.51 -5.55
N ALA A 445 33.08 -5.69 -5.58
CA ALA A 445 31.84 -5.93 -6.32
C ALA A 445 30.70 -4.97 -5.92
N ALA A 446 30.56 -4.70 -4.61
CA ALA A 446 29.53 -3.79 -4.10
C ALA A 446 29.79 -2.32 -4.50
N LEU A 447 31.06 -1.86 -4.45
CA LEU A 447 31.42 -0.51 -4.89
C LEU A 447 31.21 -0.34 -6.40
N ALA A 448 31.60 -1.35 -7.20
CA ALA A 448 31.36 -1.37 -8.64
C ALA A 448 29.87 -1.31 -8.98
N TRP A 449 29.04 -2.15 -8.35
CA TRP A 449 27.58 -2.14 -8.51
C TRP A 449 26.97 -0.79 -8.16
N HIS A 450 27.26 -0.28 -6.95
CA HIS A 450 26.74 1.00 -6.48
C HIS A 450 27.14 2.12 -7.44
N THR A 451 28.41 2.18 -7.86
CA THR A 451 28.91 3.21 -8.80
C THR A 451 28.19 3.16 -10.14
N VAL A 452 28.10 1.99 -10.78
CA VAL A 452 27.49 1.85 -12.11
C VAL A 452 26.00 2.21 -12.06
N ILE A 453 25.26 1.66 -11.10
CA ILE A 453 23.81 1.86 -11.01
C ILE A 453 23.44 3.26 -10.50
N HIS A 454 24.16 3.82 -9.52
CA HIS A 454 23.93 5.19 -9.06
C HIS A 454 24.25 6.23 -10.14
N THR A 455 25.29 6.03 -10.94
CA THR A 455 25.70 7.00 -11.98
C THR A 455 24.80 6.93 -13.21
N SER A 456 24.36 5.74 -13.62
CA SER A 456 23.56 5.56 -14.85
C SER A 456 22.05 5.59 -14.63
N GLY A 457 21.57 5.13 -13.47
CA GLY A 457 20.16 5.03 -13.13
C GLY A 457 19.34 6.32 -13.33
N PRO A 458 19.84 7.51 -12.95
CA PRO A 458 19.16 8.78 -13.22
C PRO A 458 18.79 9.00 -14.69
N THR A 459 19.79 8.85 -15.57
CA THR A 459 19.65 9.00 -17.02
C THR A 459 18.73 7.91 -17.59
N ILE A 460 18.90 6.67 -17.14
CA ILE A 460 18.09 5.54 -17.59
C ILE A 460 16.62 5.69 -17.20
N ILE A 461 16.28 6.14 -15.98
CA ILE A 461 14.88 6.34 -15.57
C ILE A 461 14.22 7.45 -16.37
N LYS A 462 14.94 8.53 -16.68
CA LYS A 462 14.47 9.58 -17.60
C LYS A 462 14.16 9.01 -18.99
N ILE A 463 15.08 8.20 -19.54
CA ILE A 463 14.92 7.55 -20.85
C ILE A 463 13.75 6.55 -20.86
N ILE A 464 13.68 5.63 -19.90
CA ILE A 464 12.60 4.62 -19.83
C ILE A 464 11.24 5.28 -19.63
N SER A 465 11.14 6.32 -18.80
CA SER A 465 9.89 7.09 -18.61
C SER A 465 9.48 7.84 -19.89
N ARG A 466 10.44 8.34 -20.69
CA ARG A 466 10.20 8.94 -22.01
C ARG A 466 9.75 7.90 -23.05
N VAL A 467 10.33 6.69 -23.01
CA VAL A 467 10.11 5.60 -23.99
C VAL A 467 8.88 4.72 -23.70
N ASN A 468 8.37 4.74 -22.46
CA ASN A 468 7.12 4.12 -22.02
C ASN A 468 5.94 5.13 -21.91
N ALA A 469 6.10 6.37 -22.39
CA ALA A 469 5.03 7.38 -22.35
C ALA A 469 3.96 7.16 -23.44
N ASP A 470 2.68 7.15 -23.07
CA ASP A 470 1.55 6.92 -23.99
C ASP A 470 1.30 8.06 -24.98
N THR A 471 1.82 9.26 -24.70
CA THR A 471 1.65 10.44 -25.56
C THR A 471 3.00 11.12 -25.80
N ASN A 472 3.14 11.77 -26.96
CA ASN A 472 4.36 12.46 -27.38
C ASN A 472 5.64 11.60 -27.33
N LEU A 473 5.61 10.38 -27.89
CA LEU A 473 6.76 9.47 -27.98
C LEU A 473 8.01 10.15 -28.58
N PRO A 474 9.24 9.79 -28.14
CA PRO A 474 10.47 10.42 -28.61
C PRO A 474 10.71 10.26 -30.12
N SER A 475 11.36 11.26 -30.67
CA SER A 475 11.85 11.34 -32.05
C SER A 475 13.10 10.47 -32.27
N TYR A 476 13.45 10.24 -33.54
CA TYR A 476 14.67 9.50 -33.87
C TYR A 476 15.94 10.21 -33.39
N ALA A 477 15.97 11.54 -33.40
CA ALA A 477 17.10 12.33 -32.91
C ALA A 477 17.31 12.17 -31.39
N GLU A 478 16.24 12.30 -30.59
CA GLU A 478 16.26 11.98 -29.15
C GLU A 478 16.77 10.55 -28.89
N ILE A 479 16.37 9.59 -29.72
CA ILE A 479 16.78 8.19 -29.58
C ILE A 479 18.27 7.97 -29.87
N LEU A 480 18.88 8.73 -30.78
CA LEU A 480 20.33 8.71 -31.01
C LEU A 480 21.09 9.37 -29.84
N GLU A 481 20.60 10.52 -29.34
CA GLU A 481 21.18 11.20 -28.17
C GLU A 481 21.17 10.29 -26.94
N TYR A 482 20.01 9.69 -26.62
CA TYR A 482 19.87 8.74 -25.52
C TYR A 482 20.71 7.47 -25.72
N SER A 483 20.90 6.99 -26.96
CA SER A 483 21.81 5.86 -27.22
C SER A 483 23.26 6.22 -26.93
N SER A 484 23.68 7.46 -27.21
CA SER A 484 25.02 7.94 -26.89
C SER A 484 25.22 8.01 -25.37
N GLN A 485 24.26 8.61 -24.65
CA GLN A 485 24.26 8.68 -23.19
C GLN A 485 24.33 7.30 -22.52
N VAL A 486 23.53 6.33 -22.99
CA VAL A 486 23.55 4.95 -22.44
C VAL A 486 24.88 4.25 -22.73
N ARG A 487 25.46 4.39 -23.93
CA ARG A 487 26.77 3.82 -24.25
C ARG A 487 27.92 4.49 -23.48
N GLN A 488 27.81 5.78 -23.17
CA GLN A 488 28.74 6.47 -22.26
C GLN A 488 28.67 5.87 -20.85
N CYS A 489 27.48 5.56 -20.33
CA CYS A 489 27.32 4.83 -19.07
C CYS A 489 27.90 3.41 -19.13
N MET A 490 27.83 2.72 -20.28
CA MET A 490 28.43 1.39 -20.44
C MET A 490 29.96 1.39 -20.30
N SER A 491 30.67 2.44 -20.72
CA SER A 491 32.14 2.52 -20.59
C SER A 491 32.67 2.56 -19.14
N ILE A 492 31.78 2.67 -18.15
CA ILE A 492 32.13 2.50 -16.73
C ILE A 492 32.47 1.01 -16.46
N LEU A 493 31.88 0.06 -17.20
CA LEU A 493 32.11 -1.38 -17.03
C LEU A 493 33.55 -1.81 -17.35
N ASP A 494 34.23 -1.11 -18.24
CA ASP A 494 35.64 -1.37 -18.58
C ASP A 494 36.58 -1.13 -17.39
N ARG A 495 36.15 -0.34 -16.39
CA ARG A 495 36.89 -0.03 -15.16
C ARG A 495 36.56 -0.98 -13.99
N VAL A 496 35.57 -1.85 -14.13
CA VAL A 496 35.13 -2.77 -13.08
C VAL A 496 36.10 -3.95 -13.01
N GLN A 497 36.92 -4.05 -11.96
CA GLN A 497 37.86 -5.17 -11.77
C GLN A 497 37.22 -6.41 -11.13
N GLY A 498 35.92 -6.36 -10.81
CA GLY A 498 35.18 -7.44 -10.16
C GLY A 498 34.91 -8.70 -11.01
N PRO A 499 34.21 -9.69 -10.42
CA PRO A 499 33.94 -11.00 -11.04
C PRO A 499 33.23 -10.92 -12.40
N ARG A 500 33.49 -11.90 -13.27
CA ARG A 500 32.89 -11.99 -14.62
C ARG A 500 31.37 -11.87 -14.58
N THR A 501 30.72 -12.60 -13.68
CA THR A 501 29.26 -12.64 -13.48
C THR A 501 28.65 -11.26 -13.21
N LEU A 502 29.30 -10.42 -12.40
CA LEU A 502 28.87 -9.05 -12.13
C LEU A 502 28.92 -8.19 -13.41
N ARG A 503 30.03 -8.26 -14.15
CA ARG A 503 30.21 -7.49 -15.40
C ARG A 503 29.19 -7.92 -16.47
N MET A 504 28.93 -9.22 -16.58
CA MET A 504 27.89 -9.76 -17.48
C MET A 504 26.49 -9.29 -17.07
N THR A 505 26.12 -9.39 -15.78
CA THR A 505 24.81 -8.94 -15.28
C THR A 505 24.56 -7.45 -15.56
N LEU A 506 25.59 -6.61 -15.41
CA LEU A 506 25.51 -5.18 -15.72
C LEU A 506 25.49 -4.87 -17.23
N ASP A 507 26.22 -5.61 -18.06
CA ASP A 507 26.17 -5.44 -19.52
C ASP A 507 24.80 -5.89 -20.08
N MET A 508 24.22 -6.98 -19.54
CA MET A 508 22.85 -7.41 -19.86
C MET A 508 21.81 -6.32 -19.54
N PHE A 509 21.95 -5.65 -18.39
CA PHE A 509 21.11 -4.51 -17.99
C PHE A 509 21.15 -3.37 -19.02
N PHE A 510 22.34 -2.88 -19.38
CA PHE A 510 22.47 -1.79 -20.36
C PHE A 510 22.00 -2.20 -21.77
N ARG A 511 22.32 -3.42 -22.22
CA ARG A 511 21.82 -3.95 -23.51
C ARG A 511 20.31 -4.03 -23.54
N ARG A 512 19.65 -4.33 -22.41
CA ARG A 512 18.19 -4.27 -22.33
C ARG A 512 17.65 -2.84 -22.40
N VAL A 513 18.31 -1.85 -21.79
CA VAL A 513 17.96 -0.42 -21.96
C VAL A 513 18.06 -0.01 -23.43
N LEU A 514 19.14 -0.36 -24.13
CA LEU A 514 19.31 -0.07 -25.55
C LEU A 514 18.24 -0.77 -26.43
N LEU A 515 17.91 -2.03 -26.15
CA LEU A 515 16.81 -2.73 -26.84
C LEU A 515 15.47 -2.02 -26.64
N VAL A 516 15.16 -1.60 -25.40
CA VAL A 516 13.92 -0.89 -25.09
C VAL A 516 13.86 0.48 -25.76
N LEU A 517 14.99 1.19 -25.84
CA LEU A 517 15.13 2.47 -26.53
C LEU A 517 14.92 2.33 -28.05
N HIS A 518 15.61 1.39 -28.70
CA HIS A 518 15.60 1.26 -30.17
C HIS A 518 14.39 0.51 -30.75
N ARG A 519 13.63 -0.25 -29.93
CA ARG A 519 12.52 -1.14 -30.35
C ARG A 519 11.55 -0.55 -31.37
N ARG A 520 11.24 0.75 -31.29
CA ARG A 520 10.26 1.41 -32.17
C ARG A 520 10.74 1.46 -33.61
N HIS A 521 12.00 1.86 -33.81
CA HIS A 521 12.59 2.10 -35.13
C HIS A 521 13.33 0.89 -35.69
N ALA A 522 13.91 0.05 -34.84
CA ALA A 522 14.56 -1.20 -35.25
C ALA A 522 13.60 -2.21 -35.90
N LEU A 523 12.31 -2.13 -35.53
CA LEU A 523 11.25 -3.02 -35.98
C LEU A 523 10.29 -2.34 -36.97
N ASP A 524 10.73 -1.27 -37.63
CA ASP A 524 10.05 -0.63 -38.76
C ASP A 524 10.24 -1.47 -40.04
N VAL A 525 9.32 -1.37 -41.01
CA VAL A 525 9.42 -2.13 -42.27
C VAL A 525 10.58 -1.63 -43.13
N ASP A 526 10.98 -0.36 -43.02
CA ASP A 526 12.14 0.20 -43.74
C ASP A 526 13.36 0.43 -42.81
N ALA A 527 13.35 -0.15 -41.61
CA ALA A 527 14.34 0.08 -40.54
C ALA A 527 15.82 0.12 -40.98
N PRO A 528 16.33 -0.80 -41.83
CA PRO A 528 17.75 -0.79 -42.18
C PRO A 528 18.17 0.37 -43.10
N SER A 529 17.30 0.86 -43.98
CA SER A 529 17.58 2.02 -44.84
C SER A 529 17.26 3.35 -44.15
N LYS A 530 16.17 3.38 -43.36
CA LYS A 530 15.58 4.60 -42.78
C LYS A 530 16.06 4.91 -41.37
N TYR A 531 16.43 3.87 -40.61
CA TYR A 531 16.82 3.95 -39.20
C TYR A 531 18.04 3.06 -38.84
N PRO A 532 19.11 3.00 -39.68
CA PRO A 532 20.17 1.98 -39.60
C PRO A 532 20.79 1.80 -38.21
N VAL A 533 21.04 2.89 -37.46
CA VAL A 533 21.63 2.81 -36.12
C VAL A 533 20.75 2.01 -35.15
N SER A 534 19.42 2.13 -35.24
CA SER A 534 18.49 1.38 -34.40
C SER A 534 18.37 -0.08 -34.84
N TYR A 535 18.41 -0.36 -36.14
CA TYR A 535 18.49 -1.72 -36.67
C TYR A 535 19.73 -2.45 -36.13
N TRP A 536 20.92 -1.84 -36.27
CA TRP A 536 22.18 -2.42 -35.80
C TRP A 536 22.28 -2.54 -34.29
N ALA A 537 21.95 -1.49 -33.52
CA ALA A 537 21.97 -1.56 -32.06
C ALA A 537 21.01 -2.62 -31.51
N SER A 538 19.85 -2.81 -32.17
CA SER A 538 18.90 -3.86 -31.82
C SER A 538 19.44 -5.27 -32.08
N LEU A 539 20.12 -5.50 -33.21
CA LEU A 539 20.76 -6.79 -33.48
C LEU A 539 21.95 -7.04 -32.55
N GLU A 540 22.85 -6.07 -32.38
CA GLU A 540 24.04 -6.14 -31.51
C GLU A 540 23.66 -6.51 -30.07
N CYS A 541 22.69 -5.78 -29.48
CA CYS A 541 22.23 -6.06 -28.12
C CYS A 541 21.48 -7.39 -28.01
N SER A 542 20.79 -7.84 -29.07
CA SER A 542 20.12 -9.14 -29.07
C SER A 542 21.12 -10.30 -29.06
N LEU A 543 22.12 -10.28 -29.96
CA LEU A 543 23.13 -11.33 -30.04
C LEU A 543 23.94 -11.44 -28.73
N ALA A 544 24.33 -10.31 -28.15
CA ALA A 544 25.09 -10.32 -26.91
C ALA A 544 24.28 -10.80 -25.68
N LEU A 545 22.96 -10.57 -25.62
CA LEU A 545 22.12 -11.17 -24.57
C LEU A 545 22.04 -12.71 -24.70
N LEU A 546 21.98 -13.24 -25.93
CA LEU A 546 22.01 -14.70 -26.18
C LEU A 546 23.36 -15.32 -25.82
N VAL A 547 24.47 -14.64 -26.14
CA VAL A 547 25.82 -15.06 -25.73
C VAL A 547 25.97 -15.03 -24.20
N HIS A 548 25.48 -13.99 -23.51
CA HIS A 548 25.52 -13.93 -22.05
C HIS A 548 24.66 -15.01 -21.37
N GLN A 549 23.50 -15.39 -21.94
CA GLN A 549 22.76 -16.58 -21.48
C GLN A 549 23.67 -17.80 -21.53
N ARG A 550 24.20 -18.13 -22.71
CA ARG A 550 24.99 -19.36 -22.92
C ARG A 550 26.16 -19.41 -21.94
N ASP A 551 26.90 -18.32 -21.82
CA ASP A 551 28.08 -18.21 -20.95
C ASP A 551 27.76 -18.19 -19.43
N LEU A 552 26.50 -18.04 -19.03
CA LEU A 552 26.02 -18.23 -17.65
C LEU A 552 25.43 -19.62 -17.39
N TYR A 553 24.94 -20.31 -18.41
CA TYR A 553 24.55 -21.74 -18.34
C TYR A 553 25.77 -22.70 -18.46
N ASP A 554 26.91 -22.21 -18.95
CA ASP A 554 28.17 -22.93 -19.13
C ASP A 554 28.85 -23.24 -17.78
N GLN A 555 28.59 -24.44 -17.24
CA GLN A 555 29.05 -24.84 -15.89
C GLN A 555 30.59 -24.95 -15.76
N ASP A 556 31.32 -25.05 -16.87
CA ASP A 556 32.79 -25.03 -16.87
C ASP A 556 33.35 -23.59 -16.73
N LYS A 557 32.52 -22.56 -16.94
CA LYS A 557 32.92 -21.13 -16.98
C LYS A 557 32.21 -20.25 -15.97
N ALA A 558 31.08 -20.69 -15.42
CA ALA A 558 30.23 -19.91 -14.52
C ALA A 558 30.12 -20.54 -13.11
N PRO A 559 29.91 -19.74 -12.05
CA PRO A 559 29.62 -20.28 -10.71
C PRO A 559 28.36 -21.16 -10.70
N ARG A 560 28.32 -22.15 -9.81
CA ARG A 560 27.14 -23.01 -9.59
C ARG A 560 25.89 -22.15 -9.31
N GLY A 561 24.84 -22.35 -10.09
CA GLY A 561 23.59 -21.59 -10.01
C GLY A 561 23.57 -20.28 -10.80
N ALA A 562 24.59 -19.97 -11.62
CA ALA A 562 24.61 -18.76 -12.46
C ALA A 562 23.46 -18.68 -13.49
N ASP A 563 22.89 -19.82 -13.87
CA ASP A 563 21.63 -19.94 -14.62
C ASP A 563 20.46 -19.21 -13.92
N LEU A 564 20.42 -19.17 -12.58
CA LEU A 564 19.40 -18.48 -11.81
C LEU A 564 19.46 -16.95 -11.96
N LEU A 565 20.62 -16.39 -12.34
CA LEU A 565 20.72 -14.97 -12.71
C LEU A 565 20.14 -14.71 -14.11
N VAL A 566 20.19 -15.69 -15.02
CA VAL A 566 19.52 -15.58 -16.31
C VAL A 566 17.99 -15.58 -16.14
N ARG A 567 17.44 -16.27 -15.12
CA ARG A 567 15.98 -16.27 -14.84
C ARG A 567 15.40 -14.87 -14.66
N LEU A 568 16.16 -13.94 -14.08
CA LEU A 568 15.81 -12.51 -13.99
C LEU A 568 15.59 -11.85 -15.36
N TYR A 569 16.33 -12.32 -16.37
CA TYR A 569 16.37 -11.79 -17.74
C TYR A 569 15.68 -12.67 -18.78
N MET A 570 15.11 -13.84 -18.43
CA MET A 570 14.62 -14.82 -19.41
C MET A 570 13.62 -14.25 -20.42
N LEU A 571 12.74 -13.32 -20.00
CA LEU A 571 11.81 -12.63 -20.92
C LEU A 571 12.51 -11.65 -21.87
N ASP A 572 13.66 -11.11 -21.47
CA ASP A 572 14.48 -10.18 -22.24
C ASP A 572 15.40 -10.91 -23.22
N VAL A 573 15.97 -12.04 -22.80
CA VAL A 573 16.72 -12.98 -23.66
C VAL A 573 15.78 -13.61 -24.69
N PHE A 574 14.54 -13.96 -24.31
CA PHE A 574 13.54 -14.43 -25.26
C PHE A 574 13.13 -13.33 -26.26
N ALA A 575 12.97 -12.09 -25.80
CA ALA A 575 12.75 -10.95 -26.69
C ALA A 575 13.94 -10.70 -27.64
N ALA A 576 15.17 -10.91 -27.18
CA ALA A 576 16.37 -10.87 -28.01
C ALA A 576 16.37 -11.96 -29.09
N GLY A 577 16.06 -13.22 -28.73
CA GLY A 577 15.91 -14.32 -29.68
C GLY A 577 14.90 -14.01 -30.79
N MET A 578 13.69 -13.58 -30.41
CA MET A 578 12.66 -13.13 -31.36
C MET A 578 13.12 -11.94 -32.22
N THR A 579 13.91 -11.02 -31.67
CA THR A 579 14.41 -9.83 -32.39
C THR A 579 15.48 -10.21 -33.41
N ALA A 580 16.47 -11.03 -33.04
CA ALA A 580 17.47 -11.56 -33.97
C ALA A 580 16.81 -12.39 -35.08
N THR A 581 15.79 -13.17 -34.74
CA THR A 581 14.97 -13.95 -35.69
C THR A 581 14.23 -13.05 -36.68
N ILE A 582 13.62 -11.95 -36.23
CA ILE A 582 13.01 -10.94 -37.10
C ILE A 582 14.05 -10.37 -38.08
N HIS A 583 15.27 -10.07 -37.63
CA HIS A 583 16.35 -9.60 -38.50
C HIS A 583 16.85 -10.67 -39.49
N LEU A 584 16.77 -11.97 -39.17
CA LEU A 584 17.13 -13.08 -40.07
C LEU A 584 16.11 -13.42 -41.16
N LEU A 585 14.83 -13.07 -40.94
CA LEU A 585 13.72 -13.28 -41.90
C LEU A 585 13.62 -12.16 -42.95
N ARG A 586 14.36 -11.08 -42.76
CA ARG A 586 14.38 -9.91 -43.65
C ARG A 586 15.22 -10.15 -44.91
N LYS A 587 14.71 -9.68 -46.05
CA LYS A 587 15.37 -9.77 -47.37
C LYS A 587 16.25 -8.56 -47.68
N ASP A 588 16.11 -7.51 -46.88
CA ASP A 588 16.63 -6.14 -47.06
C ASP A 588 17.80 -5.82 -46.10
N ALA A 589 18.48 -6.85 -45.59
CA ALA A 589 19.61 -6.69 -44.68
C ALA A 589 20.74 -5.86 -45.34
N PRO A 590 21.11 -4.68 -44.79
CA PRO A 590 21.96 -3.74 -45.50
C PRO A 590 23.42 -4.11 -45.32
N LEU A 591 24.18 -4.20 -46.41
CA LEU A 591 25.64 -4.28 -46.35
C LEU A 591 26.22 -2.87 -46.16
N ALA A 592 26.00 -2.28 -44.99
CA ALA A 592 26.57 -1.00 -44.61
C ALA A 592 28.09 -1.12 -44.46
N SER A 593 28.83 -0.45 -45.34
CA SER A 593 30.29 -0.48 -45.40
C SER A 593 30.93 -0.09 -44.06
N GLY A 594 31.70 -1.01 -43.47
CA GLY A 594 32.39 -0.83 -42.19
C GLY A 594 31.92 -1.76 -41.06
N PHE A 595 30.71 -2.35 -41.17
CA PHE A 595 30.22 -3.33 -40.19
C PHE A 595 30.49 -4.76 -40.66
N ALA A 596 31.44 -5.44 -40.00
CA ALA A 596 31.66 -6.87 -40.21
C ALA A 596 30.60 -7.69 -39.45
N ILE A 597 29.64 -8.24 -40.19
CA ILE A 597 28.52 -9.03 -39.63
C ILE A 597 29.01 -10.47 -39.34
N PRO A 598 28.63 -11.08 -38.20
CA PRO A 598 28.73 -12.54 -38.05
C PRO A 598 28.00 -13.24 -39.21
N PRO A 599 28.52 -14.35 -39.77
CA PRO A 599 27.83 -15.09 -40.82
C PRO A 599 26.39 -15.43 -40.40
N ARG A 600 25.43 -15.37 -41.34
CA ARG A 600 24.01 -15.71 -41.10
C ARG A 600 23.88 -17.05 -40.35
N GLN A 601 24.69 -18.01 -40.75
CA GLN A 601 24.89 -19.32 -40.14
C GLN A 601 25.17 -19.25 -38.63
N THR A 602 26.11 -18.42 -38.17
CA THR A 602 26.50 -18.35 -36.75
C THR A 602 25.45 -17.67 -35.87
N ILE A 603 24.57 -16.85 -36.46
CA ILE A 603 23.38 -16.34 -35.76
C ILE A 603 22.35 -17.46 -35.57
N VAL A 604 22.14 -18.30 -36.59
CA VAL A 604 21.26 -19.49 -36.50
C VAL A 604 21.81 -20.48 -35.46
N GLU A 605 23.10 -20.80 -35.50
CA GLU A 605 23.78 -21.66 -34.50
C GLU A 605 23.62 -21.13 -33.06
N THR A 606 23.69 -19.81 -32.88
CA THR A 606 23.46 -19.16 -31.57
C THR A 606 22.01 -19.31 -31.11
N LEU A 607 21.04 -19.15 -32.03
CA LEU A 607 19.62 -19.33 -31.73
C LEU A 607 19.26 -20.80 -31.44
N GLN A 608 19.87 -21.76 -32.15
CA GLN A 608 19.74 -23.20 -31.86
C GLN A 608 20.22 -23.50 -30.44
N ALA A 609 21.46 -23.13 -30.09
CA ALA A 609 22.03 -23.40 -28.78
C ALA A 609 21.22 -22.76 -27.62
N CYS A 610 20.72 -21.53 -27.79
CA CYS A 610 19.82 -20.91 -26.81
C CYS A 610 18.48 -21.64 -26.68
N THR A 611 17.96 -22.20 -27.77
CA THR A 611 16.70 -22.98 -27.78
C THR A 611 16.88 -24.32 -27.07
N GLU A 612 17.96 -25.05 -27.35
CA GLU A 612 18.33 -26.28 -26.64
C GLU A 612 18.47 -26.07 -25.12
N LEU A 613 19.07 -24.95 -24.69
CA LEU A 613 19.13 -24.58 -23.27
C LEU A 613 17.75 -24.36 -22.65
N TRP A 614 16.84 -23.69 -23.36
CA TRP A 614 15.46 -23.45 -22.89
C TRP A 614 14.60 -24.71 -22.84
N ALA A 615 14.87 -25.73 -23.65
CA ALA A 615 14.09 -26.98 -23.67
C ALA A 615 13.95 -27.59 -22.25
N ASN A 616 15.03 -27.56 -21.48
CA ASN A 616 15.10 -28.05 -20.10
C ASN A 616 14.28 -27.21 -19.10
N GLU A 617 13.99 -25.95 -19.40
CA GLU A 617 13.24 -25.00 -18.56
C GLU A 617 11.73 -24.94 -18.90
N THR A 618 11.30 -25.56 -20.01
CA THR A 618 9.90 -25.53 -20.48
C THR A 618 8.87 -26.05 -19.47
N ILE A 619 9.30 -26.86 -18.50
CA ILE A 619 8.47 -27.45 -17.45
C ILE A 619 8.03 -26.41 -16.41
N GLN A 620 8.81 -25.35 -16.19
CA GLN A 620 8.65 -24.47 -15.02
C GLN A 620 7.75 -23.24 -15.25
N SER A 621 7.42 -22.91 -16.51
CA SER A 621 6.73 -21.66 -16.87
C SER A 621 5.98 -21.79 -18.20
N PRO A 622 4.64 -21.57 -18.23
CA PRO A 622 3.88 -21.56 -19.48
C PRO A 622 4.33 -20.46 -20.46
N CYS A 623 4.86 -19.33 -19.95
CA CYS A 623 5.49 -18.31 -20.79
C CYS A 623 6.75 -18.84 -21.48
N PHE A 624 7.58 -19.65 -20.78
CA PHE A 624 8.78 -20.26 -21.37
C PHE A 624 8.41 -21.40 -22.33
N LYS A 625 7.45 -22.26 -21.97
CA LYS A 625 6.93 -23.33 -22.83
C LYS A 625 6.41 -22.78 -24.16
N MET A 626 5.59 -21.72 -24.09
CA MET A 626 5.05 -21.05 -25.27
C MET A 626 6.15 -20.38 -26.10
N GLY A 627 7.07 -19.66 -25.45
CA GLY A 627 8.19 -19.03 -26.12
C GLY A 627 9.07 -20.04 -26.86
N HIS A 628 9.58 -21.04 -26.14
CA HIS A 628 10.42 -22.11 -26.69
C HIS A 628 9.77 -22.75 -27.92
N ALA A 629 8.52 -23.22 -27.81
CA ALA A 629 7.80 -23.88 -28.89
C ALA A 629 7.51 -22.97 -30.12
N LEU A 630 7.67 -21.66 -29.99
CA LEU A 630 7.60 -20.71 -31.10
C LEU A 630 8.98 -20.48 -31.73
N LEU A 631 10.03 -20.22 -30.93
CA LEU A 631 11.37 -20.01 -31.48
C LEU A 631 11.95 -21.29 -32.10
N ASP A 632 11.75 -22.44 -31.48
CA ASP A 632 12.12 -23.77 -31.99
C ASP A 632 11.63 -23.99 -33.43
N ARG A 633 10.34 -23.76 -33.70
CA ARG A 633 9.79 -23.88 -35.06
C ARG A 633 10.29 -22.83 -36.04
N VAL A 634 10.54 -21.60 -35.60
CA VAL A 634 11.05 -20.55 -36.49
C VAL A 634 12.52 -20.80 -36.84
N VAL A 635 13.31 -21.32 -35.90
CA VAL A 635 14.67 -21.81 -36.14
C VAL A 635 14.64 -23.05 -37.05
N GLY A 636 13.72 -24.00 -36.82
CA GLY A 636 13.49 -25.16 -37.69
C GLY A 636 13.20 -24.77 -39.15
N ALA A 637 12.24 -23.88 -39.39
CA ALA A 637 11.91 -23.43 -40.74
C ALA A 637 13.06 -22.62 -41.40
N LEU A 638 13.86 -21.89 -40.60
CA LEU A 638 15.08 -21.24 -41.09
C LEU A 638 16.14 -22.25 -41.55
N LEU A 639 16.25 -23.41 -40.88
CA LEU A 639 17.16 -24.50 -41.22
C LEU A 639 16.66 -25.33 -42.42
N GLU A 640 15.37 -25.64 -42.48
CA GLU A 640 14.72 -26.31 -43.62
C GLU A 640 14.85 -25.48 -44.91
N GLY A 641 14.82 -24.15 -44.78
CA GLY A 641 15.11 -23.22 -45.88
C GLY A 641 16.60 -23.14 -46.29
N THR A 642 17.50 -23.87 -45.63
CA THR A 642 18.96 -23.89 -45.90
C THR A 642 19.49 -25.32 -46.04
N VAL A 643 19.01 -26.05 -47.05
CA VAL A 643 19.42 -27.43 -47.34
C VAL A 643 20.87 -27.50 -47.84
N SER A 644 21.84 -27.60 -46.92
CA SER A 644 22.95 -28.59 -46.95
C SER A 644 24.03 -28.29 -45.88
N LEU A 645 24.06 -29.04 -44.78
CA LEU A 645 25.23 -29.15 -43.90
C LEU A 645 25.41 -30.61 -43.39
N PRO A 646 26.65 -31.13 -43.31
CA PRO A 646 26.92 -32.52 -42.90
C PRO A 646 27.00 -32.70 -41.38
N HIS A 647 27.18 -33.96 -40.95
CA HIS A 647 27.17 -34.39 -39.54
C HIS A 647 28.08 -33.59 -38.60
N ILE A 648 27.55 -33.29 -37.42
CA ILE A 648 28.26 -32.69 -36.28
C ILE A 648 29.28 -33.68 -35.70
N SER A 649 30.58 -33.36 -35.78
CA SER A 649 31.62 -33.98 -34.96
C SER A 649 31.73 -33.27 -33.61
N LYS A 650 31.76 -34.02 -32.51
CA LYS A 650 31.93 -33.48 -31.15
C LYS A 650 33.38 -33.07 -30.88
N ASP A 651 33.78 -31.88 -31.32
CA ASP A 651 35.04 -31.23 -30.92
C ASP A 651 34.78 -29.80 -30.39
N SER A 652 35.02 -29.59 -29.11
CA SER A 652 34.64 -28.39 -28.35
C SER A 652 35.61 -27.21 -28.52
N GLY A 653 36.00 -26.90 -29.77
CA GLY A 653 37.23 -26.15 -30.03
C GLY A 653 37.24 -25.14 -31.18
N ARG A 654 36.36 -24.10 -31.17
CA ARG A 654 36.64 -22.73 -31.71
C ARG A 654 35.45 -21.75 -31.58
N LEU A 655 35.41 -20.97 -30.50
CA LEU A 655 34.54 -19.77 -30.39
C LEU A 655 35.27 -18.49 -29.95
N SER A 656 36.60 -18.55 -29.74
CA SER A 656 37.46 -17.46 -29.25
C SER A 656 37.66 -16.26 -30.21
N LYS A 657 36.89 -16.17 -31.29
CA LYS A 657 36.90 -15.00 -32.21
C LYS A 657 35.93 -13.88 -31.80
N TRP A 658 35.00 -14.12 -30.86
CA TRP A 658 33.98 -13.14 -30.49
C TRP A 658 34.46 -12.09 -29.47
N ASP A 659 35.41 -12.41 -28.59
CA ASP A 659 35.89 -11.50 -27.52
C ASP A 659 36.55 -10.20 -28.05
N GLY A 660 37.05 -10.21 -29.28
CA GLY A 660 37.60 -9.02 -29.95
C GLY A 660 36.55 -8.17 -30.67
N PHE A 661 35.37 -8.72 -30.98
CA PHE A 661 34.41 -8.08 -31.88
C PHE A 661 33.57 -6.97 -31.21
N PHE A 662 33.22 -7.17 -29.93
CA PHE A 662 32.47 -6.19 -29.15
C PHE A 662 33.38 -5.11 -28.49
N ARG A 663 34.65 -5.01 -28.91
CA ARG A 663 35.64 -4.02 -28.43
C ARG A 663 36.10 -3.04 -29.53
N LEU A 664 35.25 -2.74 -30.50
CA LEU A 664 35.54 -1.68 -31.46
C LEU A 664 35.46 -0.31 -30.77
N PRO A 665 36.50 0.56 -30.87
CA PRO A 665 36.38 1.94 -30.42
C PRO A 665 35.34 2.66 -31.29
N THR A 666 34.41 3.37 -30.66
CA THR A 666 33.45 4.21 -31.38
C THR A 666 34.20 5.33 -32.12
N PRO A 667 33.93 5.56 -33.43
CA PRO A 667 34.45 6.74 -34.10
C PRO A 667 33.87 8.00 -33.44
N PRO A 668 34.58 9.15 -33.48
CA PRO A 668 34.05 10.40 -32.96
C PRO A 668 32.78 10.78 -33.72
N TYR A 669 31.68 10.99 -33.00
CA TYR A 669 30.47 11.61 -33.53
C TYR A 669 30.76 13.11 -33.79
N THR A 670 31.34 13.43 -34.94
CA THR A 670 31.51 14.83 -35.36
C THR A 670 30.18 15.43 -35.83
N HIS A 671 30.14 16.76 -35.91
CA HIS A 671 28.91 17.55 -35.98
C HIS A 671 28.20 17.49 -37.34
N ASP A 672 28.78 16.80 -38.33
CA ASP A 672 28.54 17.03 -39.76
C ASP A 672 27.32 16.28 -40.33
N MET A 673 26.87 15.20 -39.69
CA MET A 673 25.69 14.45 -40.15
C MET A 673 24.36 15.22 -40.05
N MET A 674 24.34 16.39 -39.39
CA MET A 674 23.13 17.24 -39.34
C MET A 674 22.87 18.07 -40.62
N ASN A 675 23.88 18.28 -41.48
CA ASN A 675 23.73 19.12 -42.67
C ASN A 675 23.17 18.40 -43.92
N ALA A 676 22.98 17.07 -43.86
CA ALA A 676 22.46 16.24 -44.95
C ALA A 676 20.94 16.40 -45.20
N ARG A 677 20.42 17.63 -45.13
CA ARG A 677 19.00 17.94 -45.32
C ARG A 677 18.69 19.21 -46.11
N ALA A 678 19.72 19.89 -46.63
CA ALA A 678 19.59 21.13 -47.41
C ALA A 678 19.75 20.93 -48.94
N ILE A 679 19.95 19.70 -49.43
CA ILE A 679 20.19 19.40 -50.86
C ILE A 679 19.24 18.29 -51.32
N ALA A 680 17.95 18.62 -51.41
CA ALA A 680 16.90 17.72 -51.93
C ALA A 680 15.65 18.45 -52.48
N GLN A 681 15.59 19.78 -52.41
CA GLN A 681 14.44 20.59 -52.86
C GLN A 681 14.89 21.93 -53.46
N ASP A 682 15.63 21.87 -54.56
CA ASP A 682 15.57 22.93 -55.58
C ASP A 682 16.11 22.43 -56.94
N ASN A 683 15.96 23.25 -57.99
CA ASN A 683 16.40 23.00 -59.37
C ASN A 683 15.72 21.83 -60.11
N GLN A 684 14.44 22.02 -60.42
CA GLN A 684 14.04 21.84 -61.83
C GLN A 684 14.53 23.08 -62.59
N GLY A 685 15.42 22.93 -63.58
CA GLY A 685 16.02 24.09 -64.26
C GLY A 685 16.93 23.72 -65.42
N ASP A 686 16.77 24.47 -66.51
CA ASP A 686 17.21 24.22 -67.88
C ASP A 686 18.73 24.08 -68.18
N GLN A 687 19.00 23.23 -69.18
CA GLN A 687 19.88 23.43 -70.34
C GLN A 687 21.32 24.05 -70.28
N THR A 688 22.23 23.29 -70.90
CA THR A 688 23.30 23.68 -71.86
C THR A 688 24.69 24.17 -71.40
N THR A 689 25.69 23.75 -72.20
CA THR A 689 27.11 24.17 -72.25
C THR A 689 28.00 23.84 -71.04
N SER A 690 29.33 23.87 -71.13
CA SER A 690 30.27 23.39 -72.17
C SER A 690 31.71 23.57 -71.64
N ALA A 691 32.51 22.50 -71.64
CA ALA A 691 33.98 22.47 -71.61
C ALA A 691 34.80 23.59 -70.90
N LYS A 692 35.64 23.20 -69.94
CA LYS A 692 37.10 23.00 -70.20
C LYS A 692 37.81 22.35 -68.99
N ALA A 693 39.00 21.83 -69.24
CA ALA A 693 39.94 21.31 -68.24
C ALA A 693 41.29 22.03 -68.38
N GLU A 694 42.15 21.99 -67.35
CA GLU A 694 43.60 21.72 -67.47
C GLU A 694 44.35 21.71 -66.10
N ASN A 695 45.60 21.20 -66.12
CA ASN A 695 46.67 21.32 -65.12
C ASN A 695 46.69 20.43 -63.85
N LEU A 696 47.24 19.22 -64.06
CA LEU A 696 48.15 18.46 -63.17
C LEU A 696 49.59 19.08 -63.21
N PRO A 697 50.68 18.63 -62.51
CA PRO A 697 50.95 17.25 -62.05
C PRO A 697 51.87 16.98 -60.80
N LYS A 698 52.04 15.68 -60.46
CA LYS A 698 53.21 15.00 -59.80
C LYS A 698 53.54 15.31 -58.31
N VAL A 699 54.32 14.51 -57.54
CA VAL A 699 54.47 13.03 -57.27
C VAL A 699 55.62 12.84 -56.21
N GLU A 700 55.91 11.60 -55.72
CA GLU A 700 57.00 11.19 -54.76
C GLU A 700 56.75 11.44 -53.24
N GLU A 701 57.18 10.61 -52.26
CA GLU A 701 57.50 9.15 -52.22
C GLU A 701 57.45 8.55 -50.76
N LEU A 702 57.89 7.28 -50.55
CA LEU A 702 57.80 6.45 -49.31
C LEU A 702 59.15 6.33 -48.54
N PRO A 703 59.19 6.04 -47.21
CA PRO A 703 59.26 4.66 -46.64
C PRO A 703 58.52 4.49 -45.26
N SER A 704 58.26 3.34 -44.61
CA SER A 704 58.91 2.00 -44.41
C SER A 704 60.10 2.01 -43.40
N ALA A 705 60.29 1.11 -42.41
CA ALA A 705 59.47 0.07 -41.73
C ALA A 705 60.20 -0.47 -40.44
N ALA A 706 59.65 -1.52 -39.77
CA ALA A 706 60.30 -2.47 -38.80
C ALA A 706 60.62 -1.99 -37.34
N SER A 707 60.81 -2.84 -36.30
CA SER A 707 60.29 -4.20 -35.95
C SER A 707 60.76 -4.72 -34.55
N TYR A 708 59.94 -5.53 -33.83
CA TYR A 708 60.30 -6.63 -32.85
C TYR A 708 61.21 -6.32 -31.60
N ALA A 709 61.26 -7.08 -30.47
CA ALA A 709 60.41 -8.12 -29.82
C ALA A 709 60.92 -8.48 -28.38
N VAL A 710 60.32 -9.51 -27.74
CA VAL A 710 60.85 -10.37 -26.63
C VAL A 710 60.45 -10.02 -25.16
N ASN A 711 60.57 -11.01 -24.27
CA ASN A 711 59.98 -11.24 -22.91
C ASN A 711 61.13 -11.85 -22.01
N PRO A 712 60.96 -12.62 -20.90
CA PRO A 712 60.07 -12.57 -19.71
C PRO A 712 60.80 -12.75 -18.32
N ARG A 713 60.05 -12.67 -17.18
CA ARG A 713 60.30 -13.38 -15.86
C ARG A 713 61.55 -12.92 -15.02
N ARG A 714 61.77 -13.25 -13.71
CA ARG A 714 61.09 -14.06 -12.63
C ARG A 714 61.65 -13.74 -11.20
N LYS A 715 60.83 -13.87 -10.13
CA LYS A 715 61.19 -14.30 -8.71
C LYS A 715 62.11 -13.37 -7.83
N THR A 716 62.21 -13.41 -6.48
CA THR A 716 61.64 -14.27 -5.37
C THR A 716 61.67 -13.63 -3.93
N THR A 717 60.83 -14.16 -3.01
CA THR A 717 61.00 -14.42 -1.52
C THR A 717 61.04 -13.36 -0.37
N ILE A 718 60.10 -13.55 0.60
CA ILE A 718 60.25 -13.72 2.10
C ILE A 718 60.29 -12.51 3.10
N SER A 719 59.23 -12.43 3.96
CA SER A 719 59.12 -12.15 5.45
C SER A 719 59.85 -10.95 6.14
N SER A 720 59.57 -10.46 7.37
CA SER A 720 58.65 -10.79 8.50
C SER A 720 58.50 -9.61 9.53
N LEU A 721 57.57 -9.74 10.51
CA LEU A 721 57.56 -9.22 11.91
C LEU A 721 57.48 -7.70 12.32
N SER A 722 56.33 -7.34 12.93
CA SER A 722 56.05 -6.61 14.21
C SER A 722 56.78 -5.33 14.75
N SER A 723 55.95 -4.38 15.21
CA SER A 723 55.97 -3.58 16.48
C SER A 723 56.90 -2.34 16.73
N LYS A 724 56.24 -1.20 17.08
CA LYS A 724 56.42 -0.18 18.19
C LYS A 724 57.84 0.23 18.69
N PRO A 725 58.10 1.48 19.22
CA PRO A 725 57.25 2.20 20.22
C PRO A 725 57.26 3.78 20.28
N HIS A 726 56.47 4.34 21.23
CA HIS A 726 56.57 5.54 22.13
C HIS A 726 57.67 6.65 21.94
N HIS A 727 57.64 7.89 22.49
CA HIS A 727 56.72 8.83 23.20
C HIS A 727 57.49 10.18 23.40
N THR A 728 56.82 11.33 23.63
CA THR A 728 57.19 12.33 24.71
C THR A 728 56.21 13.52 24.84
N THR A 729 56.25 14.18 26.01
CA THR A 729 55.56 15.42 26.49
C THR A 729 56.64 16.28 27.25
N PRO A 730 56.45 17.46 27.92
CA PRO A 730 55.24 18.01 28.62
C PRO A 730 55.05 19.58 28.74
N CYS A 731 54.04 20.03 29.53
CA CYS A 731 53.97 21.24 30.42
C CYS A 731 54.08 22.71 29.88
N GLN A 732 53.60 23.80 30.55
CA GLN A 732 52.48 24.07 31.51
C GLN A 732 52.27 25.60 31.81
N TYR A 733 51.10 25.99 32.37
CA TYR A 733 50.78 27.13 33.30
C TYR A 733 50.45 28.62 32.91
N SER A 734 49.41 29.16 33.60
CA SER A 734 49.17 30.55 34.14
C SER A 734 48.27 31.62 33.43
N GLN A 735 47.71 32.56 34.23
CA GLN A 735 46.71 33.64 33.97
C GLN A 735 47.21 35.01 34.61
N PRO A 736 46.47 36.13 34.93
CA PRO A 736 45.01 36.52 34.84
C PRO A 736 44.66 38.04 34.53
N CYS A 737 43.38 38.46 34.75
CA CYS A 737 42.79 39.84 34.97
C CYS A 737 42.47 40.77 33.75
N THR A 738 41.50 41.75 33.72
CA THR A 738 40.26 42.11 34.50
C THR A 738 39.38 43.21 33.80
N ASP A 739 38.04 43.06 33.80
CA ASP A 739 36.85 43.99 33.97
C ASP A 739 36.61 45.41 33.34
N MET A 740 35.29 45.75 33.21
CA MET A 740 34.58 47.09 33.13
C MET A 740 34.66 48.01 31.85
N GLU A 741 33.70 48.87 31.44
CA GLU A 741 32.22 49.04 31.66
C GLU A 741 31.49 49.99 30.63
N HIS A 742 30.12 50.00 30.61
CA HIS A 742 29.13 51.08 30.26
C HIS A 742 28.80 51.65 28.81
N VAL A 743 27.57 51.32 28.33
CA VAL A 743 26.41 52.07 27.68
C VAL A 743 26.47 53.58 27.23
N PRO A 744 25.51 54.18 26.43
CA PRO A 744 24.66 53.81 25.25
C PRO A 744 24.86 54.79 24.01
N PRO A 745 23.95 55.68 23.48
CA PRO A 745 22.52 55.63 22.97
C PRO A 745 22.17 56.30 21.57
N ARG A 746 20.93 56.04 21.02
CA ARG A 746 20.06 56.90 20.11
C ARG A 746 20.47 57.16 18.62
N SER A 747 19.60 57.51 17.62
CA SER A 747 18.10 57.56 17.46
C SER A 747 17.60 57.82 16.00
N SER A 748 16.27 57.68 15.74
CA SER A 748 15.43 58.19 14.59
C SER A 748 15.40 57.40 13.25
N GLY A 749 14.33 57.43 12.41
CA GLY A 749 12.93 57.86 12.64
C GLY A 749 12.04 58.11 11.38
N ALA A 750 10.77 57.64 11.38
CA ALA A 750 9.63 57.94 10.46
C ALA A 750 9.72 57.54 8.95
N GLY A 751 8.62 57.35 8.19
CA GLY A 751 7.18 57.22 8.52
C GLY A 751 6.20 57.26 7.30
N ALA A 752 4.96 56.74 7.45
CA ALA A 752 3.79 56.76 6.53
C ALA A 752 3.92 56.09 5.12
N GLY A 753 2.86 55.72 4.38
CA GLY A 753 1.39 55.83 4.56
C GLY A 753 0.59 54.77 3.74
N GLU A 754 -0.73 54.93 3.55
CA GLU A 754 -1.69 53.83 3.27
C GLU A 754 -2.20 53.63 1.81
N HIS A 755 -2.88 52.48 1.62
CA HIS A 755 -4.11 52.22 0.82
C HIS A 755 -4.10 51.39 -0.50
N ARG A 756 -5.20 50.62 -0.63
CA ARG A 756 -5.86 49.98 -1.82
C ARG A 756 -5.20 48.81 -2.58
N SER A 757 -5.48 47.61 -2.06
CA SER A 757 -6.22 46.52 -2.75
C SER A 757 -6.10 46.33 -4.29
N SER A 758 -5.39 45.28 -4.72
CA SER A 758 -5.68 44.54 -5.97
C SER A 758 -5.03 43.14 -6.00
N GLN A 759 -5.39 42.32 -6.98
CA GLN A 759 -5.07 40.87 -7.07
C GLN A 759 -3.60 40.57 -7.40
N LEU A 760 -3.07 39.48 -6.83
CA LEU A 760 -1.86 38.74 -7.21
C LEU A 760 -2.21 37.25 -7.08
N ILE A 761 -2.07 36.33 -8.04
CA ILE A 761 -1.07 36.16 -9.12
C ILE A 761 0.34 36.08 -8.56
N ILE A 762 0.74 34.88 -8.12
CA ILE A 762 2.09 34.58 -7.67
C ILE A 762 2.94 34.14 -8.88
N THR A 763 3.51 35.12 -9.60
CA THR A 763 4.64 34.88 -10.50
C THR A 763 5.94 34.83 -9.70
N TYR A 764 6.68 33.73 -9.80
CA TYR A 764 7.90 33.48 -9.03
C TYR A 764 9.08 34.30 -9.59
N ASN A 765 9.68 35.20 -8.78
CA ASN A 765 10.79 36.06 -9.20
C ASN A 765 12.05 35.81 -8.34
N PRO A 766 13.10 35.14 -8.86
CA PRO A 766 14.17 34.57 -8.06
C PRO A 766 15.38 35.51 -7.83
N LYS A 767 15.16 36.73 -7.30
CA LYS A 767 16.26 37.64 -6.91
C LYS A 767 16.00 38.40 -5.59
N ARG A 768 16.27 37.76 -4.45
CA ARG A 768 16.62 38.45 -3.19
C ARG A 768 17.69 37.67 -2.42
N THR A 769 18.91 38.20 -2.42
CA THR A 769 20.03 37.68 -1.64
C THR A 769 19.80 37.99 -0.16
N ILE A 770 19.60 36.97 0.67
CA ILE A 770 19.55 37.14 2.14
C ILE A 770 20.97 37.03 2.69
N SER A 771 21.41 38.06 3.41
CA SER A 771 22.71 38.10 4.08
C SER A 771 22.80 37.01 5.16
N ARG A 772 23.86 36.19 5.11
CA ARG A 772 24.14 35.18 6.15
C ARG A 772 24.40 35.87 7.50
N PRO A 773 23.77 35.43 8.60
CA PRO A 773 24.33 35.63 9.94
C PRO A 773 25.70 34.94 10.05
N SER A 774 26.64 35.57 10.73
CA SER A 774 27.96 34.99 11.02
C SER A 774 27.85 33.80 11.97
N ALA A 775 28.56 32.70 11.67
CA ALA A 775 28.49 31.48 12.46
C ALA A 775 29.24 31.62 13.79
N ILE A 776 28.52 31.57 14.91
CA ILE A 776 29.09 31.33 16.24
C ILE A 776 29.23 29.82 16.43
N THR A 777 30.46 29.32 16.28
CA THR A 777 30.78 27.89 16.33
C THR A 777 30.89 27.37 17.77
N ASN A 778 29.75 27.16 18.44
CA ASN A 778 29.69 26.38 19.68
C ASN A 778 29.19 24.96 19.38
N HIS A 779 30.11 24.04 19.11
CA HIS A 779 29.81 22.61 18.94
C HIS A 779 29.58 21.93 20.30
N THR A 780 28.45 22.21 20.95
CA THR A 780 27.91 21.29 21.96
C THR A 780 27.14 20.17 21.27
N THR A 781 27.69 18.96 21.32
CA THR A 781 27.00 17.74 20.86
C THR A 781 25.85 17.41 21.80
N HIS A 782 24.69 18.04 21.60
CA HIS A 782 23.47 17.64 22.29
C HIS A 782 23.05 16.24 21.80
N PRO A 783 23.07 15.22 22.67
CA PRO A 783 22.65 13.88 22.27
C PRO A 783 21.17 13.90 21.93
N THR A 784 20.77 13.19 20.86
CA THR A 784 19.36 12.80 20.67
C THR A 784 18.92 12.06 21.94
N PRO A 785 17.99 12.61 22.73
CA PRO A 785 17.85 12.16 24.11
C PRO A 785 17.16 10.79 24.10
N ARG A 786 17.89 9.75 24.54
CA ARG A 786 17.33 8.40 24.75
C ARG A 786 16.02 8.55 25.52
N MET A 787 14.99 7.81 25.12
CA MET A 787 13.74 7.81 25.86
C MET A 787 13.96 7.11 27.20
N GLY A 788 13.34 7.62 28.27
CA GLY A 788 13.26 6.84 29.48
C GLY A 788 12.28 5.69 29.22
N LYS A 789 12.57 4.53 29.77
CA LYS A 789 11.54 3.49 29.90
C LYS A 789 10.45 3.99 30.84
N ILE A 790 9.22 3.50 30.68
CA ILE A 790 8.12 3.83 31.57
C ILE A 790 8.50 3.37 32.99
N ALA A 791 8.64 4.32 33.91
CA ALA A 791 8.98 4.06 35.30
C ALA A 791 7.72 3.97 36.17
N LYS A 792 6.66 4.71 35.81
CA LYS A 792 5.40 4.73 36.56
C LYS A 792 4.21 5.05 35.65
N ILE A 793 3.09 4.36 35.87
CA ILE A 793 1.76 4.75 35.39
C ILE A 793 0.87 4.96 36.61
N GLU A 794 0.38 6.18 36.80
CA GLU A 794 -0.58 6.56 37.84
C GLU A 794 -1.93 6.90 37.21
N TYR A 795 -3.03 6.68 37.93
CA TYR A 795 -4.34 7.20 37.55
C TYR A 795 -4.99 7.93 38.72
N PHE A 796 -5.88 8.88 38.41
CA PHE A 796 -6.54 9.75 39.34
C PHE A 796 -8.00 9.92 38.91
N ARG A 797 -8.94 9.40 39.71
CA ARG A 797 -10.32 9.91 39.67
C ARG A 797 -10.28 11.37 40.10
N VAL A 798 -10.97 12.24 39.38
CA VAL A 798 -11.14 13.65 39.77
C VAL A 798 -12.58 14.10 39.51
N PRO A 799 -13.14 14.98 40.35
CA PRO A 799 -14.38 15.69 40.03
C PRO A 799 -14.31 16.38 38.65
N PRO A 800 -15.44 16.56 37.95
CA PRO A 800 -16.77 16.11 38.33
C PRO A 800 -16.96 14.59 38.22
N ARG A 801 -16.30 13.91 37.25
CA ARG A 801 -16.39 12.45 37.03
C ARG A 801 -15.29 11.87 36.10
N TRP A 802 -14.12 12.50 36.02
CA TRP A 802 -13.06 12.13 35.07
C TRP A 802 -12.00 11.19 35.65
N LEU A 803 -11.31 10.46 34.77
CA LEU A 803 -10.18 9.58 35.11
C LEU A 803 -8.93 10.00 34.35
N PHE A 804 -8.06 10.79 34.98
CA PHE A 804 -6.78 11.19 34.40
C PHE A 804 -5.72 10.10 34.61
N VAL A 805 -4.81 9.97 33.65
CA VAL A 805 -3.68 9.04 33.67
C VAL A 805 -2.38 9.83 33.54
N LYS A 806 -1.42 9.63 34.43
CA LYS A 806 -0.07 10.19 34.35
C LYS A 806 0.94 9.09 34.08
N ILE A 807 1.73 9.26 33.02
CA ILE A 807 2.86 8.37 32.69
C ILE A 807 4.15 9.12 32.97
N THR A 808 5.06 8.50 33.70
CA THR A 808 6.38 9.05 34.04
C THR A 808 7.47 8.11 33.54
N ASP A 809 8.46 8.64 32.80
CA ASP A 809 9.61 7.87 32.33
C ASP A 809 10.77 7.87 33.34
N GLN A 810 11.80 7.05 33.09
CA GLN A 810 13.00 6.94 33.96
C GLN A 810 13.81 8.25 34.06
N ASP A 811 13.63 9.18 33.13
CA ASP A 811 14.23 10.52 33.15
C ASP A 811 13.31 11.55 33.83
N ASN A 812 12.23 11.11 34.47
CA ASN A 812 11.18 11.92 35.11
C ASN A 812 10.38 12.84 34.16
N ASN A 813 10.38 12.58 32.85
CA ASN A 813 9.47 13.24 31.90
C ASN A 813 8.03 12.75 32.13
N THR A 814 7.06 13.64 31.96
CA THR A 814 5.65 13.36 32.27
C THR A 814 4.72 13.56 31.08
N GLY A 815 3.89 12.56 30.80
CA GLY A 815 2.76 12.59 29.87
C GLY A 815 1.44 12.49 30.64
N TRP A 816 0.40 13.19 30.16
CA TRP A 816 -0.95 13.16 30.73
C TRP A 816 -1.94 12.68 29.67
N GLY A 817 -2.67 11.62 29.99
CA GLY A 817 -3.80 11.11 29.22
C GLY A 817 -5.08 11.13 30.05
N GLU A 818 -6.19 10.77 29.41
CA GLU A 818 -7.50 10.66 30.04
C GLU A 818 -8.17 9.36 29.58
N ALA A 819 -8.81 8.68 30.52
CA ALA A 819 -9.45 7.38 30.36
C ALA A 819 -10.88 7.42 30.93
N SER A 820 -11.54 8.57 30.81
CA SER A 820 -12.88 8.82 31.32
C SER A 820 -13.91 7.95 30.59
N LEU A 821 -14.46 6.96 31.30
CA LEU A 821 -15.64 6.20 30.89
C LEU A 821 -16.69 6.32 31.99
N GLU A 822 -17.75 7.06 31.69
CA GLU A 822 -18.78 7.40 32.67
C GLU A 822 -19.57 6.15 33.09
N GLY A 823 -19.89 6.00 34.37
CA GLY A 823 -20.59 4.85 34.94
C GLY A 823 -19.74 3.58 35.13
N HIS A 824 -18.54 3.51 34.51
CA HIS A 824 -17.71 2.30 34.45
C HIS A 824 -16.25 2.52 34.84
N THR A 825 -15.93 3.61 35.54
CA THR A 825 -14.56 4.01 35.94
C THR A 825 -13.75 2.87 36.57
N GLN A 826 -14.35 2.08 37.47
CA GLN A 826 -13.67 0.97 38.15
C GLN A 826 -13.23 -0.16 37.21
N ALA A 827 -13.93 -0.38 36.10
CA ALA A 827 -13.53 -1.37 35.09
C ALA A 827 -12.29 -0.88 34.32
N VAL A 828 -12.24 0.41 34.00
CA VAL A 828 -11.08 1.04 33.35
C VAL A 828 -9.87 1.06 34.27
N GLU A 829 -10.06 1.32 35.57
CA GLU A 829 -9.00 1.22 36.58
C GLU A 829 -8.38 -0.19 36.63
N GLY A 830 -9.20 -1.25 36.63
CA GLY A 830 -8.71 -2.63 36.54
C GLY A 830 -7.91 -2.92 35.26
N CYS A 831 -8.30 -2.33 34.12
CA CYS A 831 -7.49 -2.39 32.89
C CYS A 831 -6.17 -1.60 33.03
N LEU A 832 -6.19 -0.41 33.64
CA LEU A 832 -5.00 0.41 33.86
C LEU A 832 -4.02 -0.21 34.86
N ASP A 833 -4.48 -0.96 35.86
CA ASP A 833 -3.62 -1.71 36.77
C ASP A 833 -2.92 -2.88 36.06
N ALA A 834 -3.63 -3.63 35.21
CA ALA A 834 -3.02 -4.65 34.34
C ALA A 834 -2.04 -4.03 33.32
N TRP A 835 -2.36 -2.86 32.77
CA TRP A 835 -1.45 -2.11 31.91
C TRP A 835 -0.22 -1.57 32.66
N ARG A 836 -0.34 -1.20 33.95
CA ARG A 836 0.81 -0.80 34.76
C ARG A 836 1.82 -1.94 34.86
N GLU A 837 1.37 -3.18 35.08
CA GLU A 837 2.24 -4.36 35.07
C GLU A 837 2.85 -4.62 33.69
N GLN A 838 2.03 -4.60 32.62
CA GLN A 838 2.48 -4.96 31.28
C GLN A 838 3.43 -3.95 30.60
N TYR A 839 3.24 -2.64 30.83
CA TYR A 839 3.95 -1.58 30.10
C TYR A 839 5.09 -0.91 30.87
N THR A 840 5.23 -1.14 32.19
CA THR A 840 6.38 -0.64 32.96
C THR A 840 7.67 -1.30 32.48
N GLY A 841 8.74 -0.53 32.34
CA GLY A 841 10.03 -1.00 31.82
C GLY A 841 10.12 -1.10 30.29
N LEU A 842 9.03 -0.84 29.55
CA LEU A 842 9.07 -0.67 28.10
C LEU A 842 9.44 0.77 27.71
N GLU A 843 9.97 0.95 26.51
CA GLU A 843 10.21 2.28 25.92
C GLU A 843 8.88 3.05 25.76
N ALA A 844 8.84 4.31 26.17
CA ALA A 844 7.62 5.12 26.19
C ALA A 844 6.98 5.38 24.81
N GLU A 845 7.61 4.94 23.72
CA GLU A 845 7.12 4.98 22.34
C GLU A 845 6.03 3.94 22.02
N TYR A 846 5.92 2.86 22.80
CA TYR A 846 5.14 1.66 22.42
C TYR A 846 3.81 1.46 23.18
N ALA A 847 3.52 2.26 24.21
CA ALA A 847 2.49 1.91 25.20
C ALA A 847 1.13 2.62 25.03
N ILE A 848 1.06 3.92 25.33
CA ILE A 848 -0.20 4.65 25.57
C ILE A 848 -0.11 6.06 25.00
N HIS A 849 -1.23 6.61 24.52
CA HIS A 849 -1.33 7.98 24.02
C HIS A 849 -1.95 8.95 25.05
N PRO A 850 -1.40 10.18 25.20
CA PRO A 850 -0.16 10.67 24.62
C PRO A 850 1.07 10.26 25.46
N PRO A 851 2.15 9.76 24.84
CA PRO A 851 3.41 9.53 25.56
C PRO A 851 4.11 10.86 25.90
N PRO A 852 5.08 10.89 26.82
CA PRO A 852 5.87 12.10 27.13
C PRO A 852 6.72 12.65 25.97
N ILE A 853 6.82 11.91 24.85
CA ILE A 853 7.70 12.17 23.70
C ILE A 853 7.58 13.58 23.10
N PRO A 854 6.40 14.16 22.81
CA PRO A 854 6.33 15.46 22.16
C PRO A 854 6.68 16.62 23.10
N ARG A 855 6.60 16.42 24.43
CA ARG A 855 7.22 17.33 25.41
C ARG A 855 8.74 17.22 25.37
N LYS A 856 9.30 16.02 25.29
CA LYS A 856 10.75 15.76 25.15
C LYS A 856 11.36 16.28 23.83
N LEU A 857 10.56 16.34 22.76
CA LEU A 857 10.90 16.96 21.47
C LEU A 857 10.54 18.45 21.38
N ASN A 858 9.92 19.03 22.42
CA ASN A 858 9.44 20.41 22.48
C ASN A 858 8.56 20.85 21.28
N VAL A 859 7.63 19.99 20.85
CA VAL A 859 6.68 20.26 19.74
C VAL A 859 5.25 19.83 20.06
N PRO A 860 4.22 20.51 19.52
CA PRO A 860 2.83 20.08 19.64
C PRO A 860 2.58 18.80 18.82
N ILE A 861 1.68 17.94 19.29
CA ILE A 861 1.39 16.63 18.68
C ILE A 861 0.97 16.73 17.21
N TYR A 862 0.22 17.76 16.80
CA TYR A 862 -0.20 17.94 15.40
C TYR A 862 1.00 18.00 14.44
N GLN A 863 2.16 18.46 14.90
CA GLN A 863 3.37 18.53 14.10
C GLN A 863 3.93 17.13 13.78
N LEU A 864 3.73 16.17 14.70
CA LEU A 864 4.05 14.75 14.50
C LEU A 864 2.97 14.02 13.66
N LEU A 865 1.73 14.55 13.61
CA LEU A 865 0.62 14.02 12.81
C LEU A 865 0.61 14.52 11.35
N GLY A 866 1.65 15.24 10.91
CA GLY A 866 1.79 15.76 9.55
C GLY A 866 1.79 17.29 9.43
N GLY A 867 1.66 18.02 10.53
CA GLY A 867 1.58 19.48 10.55
C GLY A 867 0.14 20.01 10.59
N LYS A 868 0.00 21.32 10.82
CA LYS A 868 -1.31 21.99 10.89
C LYS A 868 -1.87 22.32 9.50
N LEU A 869 -3.14 22.00 9.28
CA LEU A 869 -3.91 22.37 8.09
C LEU A 869 -4.73 23.66 8.28
N ARG A 870 -4.79 24.17 9.52
CA ARG A 870 -5.57 25.34 9.96
C ARG A 870 -4.92 26.00 11.18
N SER A 871 -5.09 27.30 11.36
CA SER A 871 -4.56 28.06 12.51
C SER A 871 -5.52 28.10 13.70
N LYS A 872 -6.83 27.97 13.45
CA LYS A 872 -7.89 27.99 14.46
C LYS A 872 -8.91 26.88 14.21
N LEU A 873 -9.62 26.47 15.26
CA LEU A 873 -10.51 25.31 15.28
C LEU A 873 -11.92 25.76 15.65
N LYS A 874 -12.93 25.44 14.82
CA LYS A 874 -14.33 25.79 15.11
C LYS A 874 -14.83 24.94 16.27
N VAL A 875 -15.54 25.54 17.22
CA VAL A 875 -16.03 24.90 18.44
C VAL A 875 -17.52 25.14 18.67
N TYR A 876 -18.17 24.23 19.39
CA TYR A 876 -19.50 24.42 19.96
C TYR A 876 -19.52 24.07 21.45
N ALA A 877 -20.39 24.72 22.21
CA ALA A 877 -20.62 24.41 23.63
C ALA A 877 -21.98 23.76 23.85
N TRP A 878 -22.06 22.90 24.86
CA TRP A 878 -23.32 22.30 25.26
C TRP A 878 -24.17 23.29 26.10
N ILE A 879 -25.50 23.33 25.88
CA ILE A 879 -26.47 24.11 26.66
C ILE A 879 -27.68 23.26 27.06
N GLY A 880 -28.28 23.61 28.21
CA GLY A 880 -29.38 22.86 28.82
C GLY A 880 -30.41 23.73 29.49
N GLY A 881 -31.39 23.06 30.10
CA GLY A 881 -32.61 23.66 30.61
C GLY A 881 -33.84 22.93 30.06
N ASP A 882 -34.83 22.70 30.91
CA ASP A 882 -36.05 21.96 30.53
C ASP A 882 -37.06 22.85 29.79
N ARG A 883 -36.98 24.17 30.00
CA ARG A 883 -37.89 25.16 29.39
C ARG A 883 -37.18 26.00 28.32
N PRO A 884 -37.91 26.56 27.33
CA PRO A 884 -37.35 27.51 26.36
C PRO A 884 -36.63 28.71 26.99
N SER A 885 -37.15 29.25 28.10
CA SER A 885 -36.52 30.34 28.88
C SER A 885 -35.11 30.01 29.35
N ASP A 886 -34.90 28.76 29.76
CA ASP A 886 -33.68 28.32 30.44
C ASP A 886 -32.58 28.10 29.39
N VAL A 887 -32.98 27.47 28.27
CA VAL A 887 -32.13 27.28 27.09
C VAL A 887 -31.82 28.61 26.40
N GLU A 888 -32.74 29.57 26.37
CA GLU A 888 -32.49 30.92 25.85
C GLU A 888 -31.43 31.66 26.67
N GLN A 889 -31.52 31.63 28.00
CA GLN A 889 -30.51 32.23 28.89
C GLN A 889 -29.15 31.54 28.72
N ALA A 890 -29.11 30.21 28.63
CA ALA A 890 -27.89 29.46 28.37
C ALA A 890 -27.28 29.78 26.99
N ALA A 891 -28.11 29.91 25.95
CA ALA A 891 -27.70 30.29 24.59
C ALA A 891 -27.12 31.71 24.55
N LEU A 892 -27.78 32.68 25.21
CA LEU A 892 -27.28 34.05 25.38
C LEU A 892 -25.93 34.08 26.10
N ALA A 893 -25.76 33.27 27.16
CA ALA A 893 -24.48 33.14 27.86
C ALA A 893 -23.37 32.57 26.96
N ARG A 894 -23.64 31.56 26.13
CA ARG A 894 -22.65 31.03 25.17
C ARG A 894 -22.33 32.02 24.05
N LYS A 895 -23.32 32.77 23.56
CA LYS A 895 -23.13 33.84 22.58
C LYS A 895 -22.25 34.96 23.14
N ALA A 896 -22.43 35.33 24.41
CA ALA A 896 -21.57 36.29 25.12
C ALA A 896 -20.14 35.75 25.36
N GLN A 897 -19.98 34.43 25.51
CA GLN A 897 -18.68 33.74 25.50
C GLN A 897 -18.06 33.60 24.09
N GLY A 898 -18.68 34.15 23.04
CA GLY A 898 -18.16 34.13 21.67
C GLY A 898 -18.47 32.88 20.85
N PHE A 899 -19.29 31.95 21.33
CA PHE A 899 -19.71 30.78 20.53
C PHE A 899 -20.74 31.18 19.44
N THR A 900 -20.63 30.55 18.27
CA THR A 900 -21.60 30.68 17.16
C THR A 900 -22.45 29.42 16.94
N ALA A 901 -22.12 28.32 17.63
CA ALA A 901 -22.86 27.06 17.60
C ALA A 901 -22.93 26.44 19.00
N VAL A 902 -24.00 25.68 19.26
CA VAL A 902 -24.25 24.96 20.53
C VAL A 902 -24.82 23.56 20.28
N LYS A 903 -24.84 22.70 21.31
CA LYS A 903 -25.59 21.42 21.33
C LYS A 903 -26.54 21.38 22.53
N MET A 904 -27.70 20.75 22.38
CA MET A 904 -28.71 20.60 23.44
C MET A 904 -29.46 19.27 23.35
N ASN A 905 -29.99 18.80 24.49
CA ASN A 905 -30.81 17.58 24.53
C ASN A 905 -32.15 17.76 23.79
N ALA A 906 -32.54 16.73 23.03
CA ALA A 906 -33.80 16.62 22.33
C ALA A 906 -34.98 16.45 23.30
N THR A 907 -34.92 15.44 24.16
CA THR A 907 -35.96 15.09 25.14
C THR A 907 -35.36 14.63 26.47
N SER A 908 -36.21 14.57 27.50
CA SER A 908 -36.02 13.70 28.65
C SER A 908 -36.10 12.21 28.23
N ASP A 909 -36.19 11.31 29.21
CA ASP A 909 -36.65 9.95 28.98
C ASP A 909 -38.06 9.91 28.35
N MET A 910 -38.27 8.92 27.48
CA MET A 910 -39.45 8.76 26.63
C MET A 910 -39.85 7.28 26.55
N GLY A 911 -41.14 7.02 26.33
CA GLY A 911 -41.62 5.65 26.07
C GLY A 911 -41.22 5.11 24.69
N TRP A 912 -41.28 3.79 24.52
CA TRP A 912 -41.13 3.09 23.23
C TRP A 912 -42.09 3.63 22.14
N LEU A 913 -43.26 4.07 22.58
CA LEU A 913 -44.19 4.95 21.88
C LEU A 913 -44.78 5.88 22.94
N ASP A 914 -44.86 7.17 22.65
CA ASP A 914 -45.31 8.19 23.59
C ASP A 914 -46.18 9.22 22.84
N SER A 915 -46.82 10.15 23.56
CA SER A 915 -47.64 11.19 22.94
C SER A 915 -46.78 12.11 22.07
N PRO A 916 -47.14 12.37 20.80
CA PRO A 916 -46.43 13.33 19.94
C PRO A 916 -46.35 14.74 20.54
N ALA A 917 -47.26 15.10 21.45
CA ALA A 917 -47.22 16.36 22.18
C ALA A 917 -45.94 16.55 23.01
N ARG A 918 -45.30 15.47 23.50
CA ARG A 918 -44.02 15.56 24.24
C ARG A 918 -42.86 16.06 23.37
N LEU A 919 -43.00 16.01 22.04
CA LEU A 919 -42.00 16.51 21.09
C LEU A 919 -42.03 18.05 20.94
N ALA A 920 -43.15 18.72 21.26
CA ALA A 920 -43.33 20.15 21.02
C ALA A 920 -42.28 21.02 21.73
N SER A 921 -41.99 20.72 23.00
CA SER A 921 -40.97 21.44 23.78
C SER A 921 -39.57 21.37 23.14
N CYS A 922 -39.23 20.31 22.41
CA CYS A 922 -37.97 20.25 21.67
C CYS A 922 -37.94 21.30 20.54
N VAL A 923 -39.03 21.39 19.77
CA VAL A 923 -39.22 22.35 18.68
C VAL A 923 -39.14 23.78 19.21
N GLU A 924 -39.81 24.08 20.33
CA GLU A 924 -39.79 25.38 21.00
C GLU A 924 -38.38 25.77 21.50
N ARG A 925 -37.66 24.85 22.17
CA ARG A 925 -36.28 25.11 22.64
C ARG A 925 -35.32 25.34 21.48
N VAL A 926 -35.43 24.59 20.38
CA VAL A 926 -34.62 24.78 19.16
C VAL A 926 -34.96 26.12 18.46
N GLN A 927 -36.22 26.52 18.43
CA GLN A 927 -36.63 27.85 17.95
C GLN A 927 -36.02 28.98 18.78
N ALA A 928 -36.05 28.86 20.11
CA ALA A 928 -35.46 29.86 21.01
C ALA A 928 -33.94 30.04 20.77
N VAL A 929 -33.20 28.94 20.55
CA VAL A 929 -31.76 29.01 20.21
C VAL A 929 -31.53 29.65 18.84
N LYS A 930 -32.27 29.23 17.81
CA LYS A 930 -32.15 29.79 16.45
C LYS A 930 -32.54 31.28 16.40
N ALA A 931 -33.47 31.73 17.24
CA ALA A 931 -33.82 33.15 17.38
C ALA A 931 -32.64 34.01 17.89
N GLN A 932 -31.72 33.43 18.68
CA GLN A 932 -30.48 34.10 19.08
C GLN A 932 -29.42 34.16 17.97
N GLY A 933 -29.67 33.56 16.80
CA GLY A 933 -28.72 33.52 15.67
C GLY A 933 -27.57 32.54 15.88
N LEU A 934 -27.76 31.50 16.68
CA LEU A 934 -26.81 30.40 16.88
C LEU A 934 -27.21 29.17 16.04
N ASP A 935 -26.21 28.43 15.56
CA ASP A 935 -26.43 27.06 15.11
C ASP A 935 -26.63 26.11 16.30
N VAL A 936 -27.42 25.06 16.11
CA VAL A 936 -27.76 24.11 17.17
C VAL A 936 -27.74 22.67 16.68
N GLY A 937 -26.90 21.84 17.29
CA GLY A 937 -27.01 20.38 17.23
C GLY A 937 -28.04 19.88 18.25
N VAL A 938 -28.84 18.88 17.88
CA VAL A 938 -29.93 18.38 18.73
C VAL A 938 -29.68 16.91 19.05
N ASP A 939 -29.44 16.64 20.33
CA ASP A 939 -28.88 15.37 20.82
C ASP A 939 -29.97 14.45 21.39
N PHE A 940 -30.14 13.27 20.79
CA PHE A 940 -31.20 12.33 21.13
C PHE A 940 -30.75 11.27 22.15
N HIS A 941 -29.44 11.14 22.43
CA HIS A 941 -28.87 10.16 23.39
C HIS A 941 -29.33 8.70 23.18
N GLY A 942 -29.77 8.31 21.97
CA GLY A 942 -30.43 7.03 21.72
C GLY A 942 -31.81 6.84 22.41
N ARG A 943 -32.25 7.76 23.28
CA ARG A 943 -33.46 7.67 24.14
C ARG A 943 -34.77 7.64 23.36
N LEU A 944 -34.77 8.05 22.08
CA LEU A 944 -35.96 8.02 21.23
C LEU A 944 -36.00 6.76 20.39
N HIS A 945 -37.07 5.99 20.54
CA HIS A 945 -37.31 4.83 19.67
C HIS A 945 -37.80 5.27 18.28
N ARG A 946 -37.59 4.39 17.28
CA ARG A 946 -37.88 4.62 15.85
C ARG A 946 -39.25 5.25 15.51
N PRO A 947 -40.37 4.99 16.22
CA PRO A 947 -41.63 5.70 15.99
C PRO A 947 -41.59 7.19 16.35
N MET A 948 -40.88 7.57 17.43
CA MET A 948 -40.79 8.95 17.92
C MET A 948 -39.68 9.73 17.23
N ALA A 949 -38.50 9.12 17.05
CA ALA A 949 -37.35 9.76 16.39
C ALA A 949 -37.69 10.27 14.97
N LYS A 950 -38.51 9.50 14.21
CA LYS A 950 -39.00 9.91 12.88
C LYS A 950 -39.90 11.14 12.92
N GLN A 951 -40.77 11.24 13.91
CA GLN A 951 -41.66 12.39 14.08
C GLN A 951 -40.86 13.63 14.47
N LEU A 952 -39.92 13.49 15.42
CA LEU A 952 -39.09 14.62 15.84
C LEU A 952 -38.16 15.11 14.71
N ALA A 953 -37.52 14.21 13.97
CA ALA A 953 -36.69 14.59 12.81
C ALA A 953 -37.49 15.35 11.73
N ALA A 954 -38.76 14.99 11.52
CA ALA A 954 -39.65 15.72 10.61
C ALA A 954 -40.08 17.09 11.14
N LEU A 955 -40.31 17.22 12.46
CA LEU A 955 -40.65 18.49 13.13
C LEU A 955 -39.45 19.45 13.21
N LEU A 956 -38.23 18.93 13.31
CA LEU A 956 -36.99 19.72 13.36
C LEU A 956 -36.48 20.16 11.98
N ALA A 957 -36.83 19.45 10.90
CA ALA A 957 -36.35 19.76 9.55
C ALA A 957 -36.61 21.21 9.08
N PRO A 958 -37.78 21.84 9.34
CA PRO A 958 -38.01 23.25 9.02
C PRO A 958 -37.14 24.24 9.81
N LEU A 959 -36.59 23.83 10.96
CA LEU A 959 -35.76 24.68 11.82
C LEU A 959 -34.27 24.65 11.47
N GLN A 960 -33.86 23.75 10.56
CA GLN A 960 -32.49 23.61 10.09
C GLN A 960 -31.43 23.54 11.22
N PRO A 961 -31.57 22.63 12.20
CA PRO A 961 -30.48 22.34 13.14
C PRO A 961 -29.26 21.81 12.39
N LEU A 962 -28.07 21.98 12.99
CA LEU A 962 -26.79 21.63 12.40
C LEU A 962 -26.66 20.12 12.14
N PHE A 963 -27.22 19.31 13.05
CA PHE A 963 -27.41 17.87 12.93
C PHE A 963 -28.41 17.38 13.99
N ILE A 964 -28.89 16.14 13.83
CA ILE A 964 -29.47 15.32 14.92
C ILE A 964 -28.46 14.24 15.33
N GLU A 965 -28.07 14.22 16.59
CA GLU A 965 -27.03 13.33 17.16
C GLU A 965 -27.65 12.12 17.88
N GLU A 966 -27.02 10.94 17.70
CA GLU A 966 -27.45 9.63 18.22
C GLU A 966 -28.97 9.39 18.17
N PRO A 967 -29.63 9.56 16.99
CA PRO A 967 -31.09 9.59 16.90
C PRO A 967 -31.78 8.24 17.12
N LEU A 968 -31.00 7.15 17.14
CA LEU A 968 -31.35 5.77 17.49
C LEU A 968 -30.06 5.07 17.95
N LEU A 969 -30.16 4.12 18.88
CA LEU A 969 -29.03 3.28 19.31
C LEU A 969 -28.31 2.58 18.12
N PRO A 970 -26.96 2.52 18.12
CA PRO A 970 -26.15 2.07 16.98
C PRO A 970 -26.31 0.58 16.65
N GLU A 971 -26.73 -0.26 17.60
CA GLU A 971 -27.06 -1.68 17.38
C GLU A 971 -28.10 -1.88 16.27
N HIS A 972 -28.90 -0.85 16.00
CA HIS A 972 -29.95 -0.83 14.98
C HIS A 972 -29.56 -0.03 13.73
N ILE A 973 -28.39 -0.33 13.15
CA ILE A 973 -27.91 0.29 11.90
C ILE A 973 -28.94 0.26 10.75
N GLU A 974 -29.78 -0.77 10.63
CA GLU A 974 -30.86 -0.81 9.64
C GLU A 974 -31.98 0.21 9.92
N ALA A 975 -32.20 0.56 11.19
CA ALA A 975 -33.13 1.58 11.61
C ALA A 975 -32.55 3.00 11.43
N VAL A 976 -31.27 3.21 11.81
CA VAL A 976 -30.51 4.45 11.53
C VAL A 976 -30.53 4.74 10.03
N ARG A 977 -30.20 3.75 9.19
CA ARG A 977 -30.28 3.84 7.72
C ARG A 977 -31.67 4.21 7.22
N GLN A 978 -32.74 3.70 7.85
CA GLN A 978 -34.11 4.02 7.46
C GLN A 978 -34.59 5.38 8.01
N LEU A 979 -33.89 5.98 8.98
CA LEU A 979 -34.15 7.33 9.46
C LEU A 979 -33.38 8.35 8.61
N ALA A 980 -32.07 8.15 8.39
CA ALA A 980 -31.26 8.99 7.51
C ALA A 980 -31.84 9.08 6.09
N GLY A 981 -32.32 7.97 5.52
CA GLY A 981 -33.03 7.96 4.24
C GLY A 981 -34.45 8.57 4.24
N GLN A 982 -34.84 9.30 5.29
CA GLN A 982 -36.13 9.99 5.45
C GLN A 982 -36.00 11.37 6.11
N ALA A 983 -34.93 11.63 6.86
CA ALA A 983 -34.62 12.95 7.41
C ALA A 983 -34.08 13.89 6.31
N ALA A 984 -34.41 15.17 6.42
CA ALA A 984 -33.78 16.25 5.64
C ALA A 984 -32.69 17.00 6.45
N VAL A 985 -32.41 16.53 7.67
CA VAL A 985 -31.40 17.03 8.60
C VAL A 985 -30.23 16.06 8.62
N PRO A 986 -28.96 16.53 8.66
CA PRO A 986 -27.80 15.66 8.81
C PRO A 986 -27.89 14.77 10.06
N VAL A 987 -27.60 13.48 9.91
CA VAL A 987 -27.50 12.52 11.01
C VAL A 987 -26.07 12.46 11.51
N ALA A 988 -25.87 12.74 12.78
CA ALA A 988 -24.59 12.62 13.45
C ALA A 988 -24.62 11.43 14.44
N LEU A 989 -23.53 10.67 14.49
CA LEU A 989 -23.42 9.42 15.25
C LEU A 989 -21.94 9.06 15.45
N GLY A 990 -21.58 8.47 16.59
CA GLY A 990 -20.23 7.94 16.80
C GLY A 990 -19.75 7.81 18.24
N GLU A 991 -20.46 8.34 19.24
CA GLU A 991 -19.98 8.34 20.63
C GLU A 991 -19.79 6.90 21.13
N ARG A 992 -20.76 6.02 20.81
CA ARG A 992 -20.81 4.61 21.24
C ARG A 992 -20.08 3.66 20.27
N LEU A 993 -19.21 4.17 19.38
CA LEU A 993 -18.49 3.39 18.35
C LEU A 993 -16.98 3.26 18.66
N HIS A 994 -16.64 2.22 19.41
CA HIS A 994 -15.33 2.00 20.04
C HIS A 994 -14.15 1.70 19.09
N SER A 995 -14.35 1.53 17.78
CA SER A 995 -13.25 1.27 16.85
C SER A 995 -13.57 1.63 15.39
N ARG A 996 -12.54 1.67 14.54
CA ARG A 996 -12.71 1.82 13.08
C ARG A 996 -13.58 0.71 12.46
N TRP A 997 -13.70 -0.45 13.10
CA TRP A 997 -14.50 -1.57 12.61
C TRP A 997 -15.99 -1.40 12.91
N ASP A 998 -16.32 -0.64 13.95
CA ASP A 998 -17.69 -0.31 14.33
C ASP A 998 -18.21 0.89 13.51
N ALA A 999 -17.33 1.88 13.24
CA ALA A 999 -17.63 2.99 12.33
C ALA A 999 -17.81 2.57 10.86
N LYS A 1000 -17.01 1.61 10.38
CA LYS A 1000 -16.99 1.18 8.97
C LYS A 1000 -18.38 0.81 8.42
N PRO A 1001 -19.22 -0.03 9.08
CA PRO A 1001 -20.58 -0.34 8.62
C PRO A 1001 -21.47 0.87 8.33
N PHE A 1002 -21.41 1.94 9.13
CA PHE A 1002 -22.24 3.14 8.94
C PHE A 1002 -21.79 3.95 7.71
N LEU A 1003 -20.48 4.04 7.50
CA LEU A 1003 -19.88 4.63 6.30
C LEU A 1003 -20.23 3.82 5.03
N GLU A 1004 -20.06 2.50 5.06
CA GLU A 1004 -20.47 1.59 3.96
C GLU A 1004 -22.00 1.59 3.73
N ALA A 1005 -22.78 1.88 4.76
CA ALA A 1005 -24.23 2.03 4.65
C ALA A 1005 -24.65 3.39 4.07
N SER A 1006 -23.82 4.43 4.21
CA SER A 1006 -24.17 5.83 3.90
C SER A 1006 -25.41 6.27 4.68
N CYS A 1007 -25.31 6.21 6.01
CA CYS A 1007 -26.37 6.59 6.95
C CYS A 1007 -25.88 7.44 8.15
N VAL A 1008 -24.71 8.04 8.02
CA VAL A 1008 -24.14 9.02 8.94
C VAL A 1008 -23.51 10.12 8.10
N ASP A 1009 -23.88 11.36 8.39
CA ASP A 1009 -23.46 12.57 7.67
C ASP A 1009 -22.37 13.33 8.46
N VAL A 1010 -22.26 13.10 9.77
CA VAL A 1010 -21.16 13.59 10.64
C VAL A 1010 -20.74 12.49 11.60
N LEU A 1011 -19.47 12.09 11.58
CA LEU A 1011 -18.96 11.03 12.46
C LEU A 1011 -18.37 11.60 13.75
N GLN A 1012 -18.78 11.09 14.91
CA GLN A 1012 -18.48 11.67 16.23
C GLN A 1012 -17.70 10.74 17.18
N PRO A 1013 -16.52 10.21 16.78
CA PRO A 1013 -15.74 9.30 17.65
C PRO A 1013 -15.16 10.03 18.87
N ASP A 1014 -15.33 9.46 20.06
CA ASP A 1014 -14.69 9.92 21.30
C ASP A 1014 -13.22 9.46 21.38
N VAL A 1015 -12.29 10.38 21.69
CA VAL A 1015 -10.85 10.08 21.73
C VAL A 1015 -10.44 9.10 22.83
N CYS A 1016 -11.10 9.13 23.98
CA CYS A 1016 -10.84 8.24 25.11
C CYS A 1016 -11.38 6.83 24.84
N HIS A 1017 -12.47 6.69 24.09
CA HIS A 1017 -13.10 5.38 23.85
C HIS A 1017 -12.55 4.65 22.62
N VAL A 1018 -12.18 5.35 21.54
CA VAL A 1018 -11.68 4.70 20.31
C VAL A 1018 -10.23 4.21 20.36
N GLY A 1019 -9.52 4.40 21.48
CA GLY A 1019 -8.08 4.08 21.59
C GLY A 1019 -7.15 5.25 21.25
N GLY A 1020 -7.57 6.49 21.53
CA GLY A 1020 -6.71 7.67 21.52
C GLY A 1020 -6.45 8.28 20.15
N ILE A 1021 -5.62 9.33 20.19
CA ILE A 1021 -5.12 10.13 19.05
C ILE A 1021 -4.74 9.25 17.84
N SER A 1022 -4.09 8.12 18.11
CA SER A 1022 -3.62 7.13 17.13
C SER A 1022 -4.75 6.58 16.26
N GLU A 1023 -5.86 6.17 16.87
CA GLU A 1023 -6.98 5.55 16.19
C GLU A 1023 -7.99 6.58 15.69
N LEU A 1024 -8.23 7.64 16.46
CA LEU A 1024 -9.04 8.79 16.05
C LEU A 1024 -8.57 9.36 14.69
N ARG A 1025 -7.25 9.53 14.50
CA ARG A 1025 -6.69 10.00 13.22
C ARG A 1025 -6.93 9.03 12.04
N ARG A 1026 -7.03 7.72 12.32
CA ARG A 1026 -7.31 6.68 11.31
C ARG A 1026 -8.81 6.56 10.99
N ILE A 1027 -9.68 6.71 11.99
CA ILE A 1027 -11.13 6.81 11.81
C ILE A 1027 -11.45 8.03 10.96
N ALA A 1028 -10.82 9.17 11.26
CA ALA A 1028 -10.98 10.40 10.47
C ALA A 1028 -10.56 10.23 9.00
N ALA A 1029 -9.37 9.64 8.75
CA ALA A 1029 -8.90 9.32 7.40
C ALA A 1029 -9.76 8.28 6.68
N MET A 1030 -10.50 7.43 7.41
CA MET A 1030 -11.50 6.54 6.83
C MET A 1030 -12.75 7.31 6.40
N ALA A 1031 -13.29 8.16 7.29
CA ALA A 1031 -14.47 8.99 7.00
C ALA A 1031 -14.25 9.96 5.83
N GLU A 1032 -13.02 10.49 5.69
CA GLU A 1032 -12.59 11.34 4.58
C GLU A 1032 -12.82 10.66 3.20
N ALA A 1033 -12.63 9.35 3.11
CA ALA A 1033 -12.86 8.58 1.88
C ALA A 1033 -14.34 8.32 1.55
N TYR A 1034 -15.28 8.71 2.42
CA TYR A 1034 -16.73 8.62 2.23
C TYR A 1034 -17.42 9.98 2.11
N ASP A 1035 -16.65 11.09 2.05
CA ASP A 1035 -17.16 12.47 2.09
C ASP A 1035 -17.85 12.84 3.43
N VAL A 1036 -17.47 12.13 4.51
CA VAL A 1036 -18.03 12.34 5.86
C VAL A 1036 -17.07 13.16 6.72
N PRO A 1037 -17.47 14.35 7.23
CA PRO A 1037 -16.71 15.10 8.21
C PRO A 1037 -16.66 14.41 9.58
N ILE A 1038 -15.60 14.71 10.35
CA ILE A 1038 -15.54 14.41 11.78
C ILE A 1038 -15.94 15.63 12.64
N ALA A 1039 -16.63 15.34 13.73
CA ALA A 1039 -16.84 16.25 14.86
C ALA A 1039 -16.67 15.45 16.17
N PRO A 1040 -15.43 15.29 16.67
CA PRO A 1040 -15.14 14.39 17.80
C PRO A 1040 -15.97 14.72 19.04
N HIS A 1041 -16.69 13.71 19.54
CA HIS A 1041 -17.43 13.79 20.80
C HIS A 1041 -16.46 14.05 21.95
N CYS A 1042 -16.79 15.03 22.82
CA CYS A 1042 -15.93 15.43 23.92
C CYS A 1042 -16.67 16.22 25.04
N PRO A 1043 -17.64 15.61 25.74
CA PRO A 1043 -18.18 16.11 27.01
C PRO A 1043 -17.20 15.90 28.19
N LEU A 1044 -16.00 15.40 27.90
CA LEU A 1044 -14.95 14.97 28.82
C LEU A 1044 -14.05 16.13 29.29
N GLY A 1045 -12.91 15.79 29.90
CA GLY A 1045 -12.01 16.73 30.54
C GLY A 1045 -11.00 17.46 29.63
N PRO A 1046 -10.17 18.32 30.26
CA PRO A 1046 -9.18 19.15 29.56
C PRO A 1046 -8.14 18.36 28.75
N VAL A 1047 -7.88 17.11 29.13
CA VAL A 1047 -6.84 16.28 28.51
C VAL A 1047 -7.40 15.57 27.27
N ALA A 1048 -8.65 15.07 27.34
CA ALA A 1048 -9.40 14.58 26.19
C ALA A 1048 -9.62 15.68 25.13
N LEU A 1049 -10.09 16.87 25.53
CA LEU A 1049 -10.31 17.98 24.59
C LEU A 1049 -9.02 18.35 23.86
N ALA A 1050 -7.90 18.47 24.58
CA ALA A 1050 -6.63 18.77 23.95
C ALA A 1050 -6.20 17.68 22.95
N ALA A 1051 -6.45 16.41 23.24
CA ALA A 1051 -6.16 15.31 22.32
C ALA A 1051 -7.01 15.38 21.04
N CYS A 1052 -8.30 15.73 21.15
CA CYS A 1052 -9.18 15.99 20.02
C CYS A 1052 -8.69 17.16 19.16
N LEU A 1053 -8.37 18.31 19.78
CA LEU A 1053 -7.88 19.52 19.07
C LEU A 1053 -6.56 19.26 18.32
N GLN A 1054 -5.65 18.45 18.88
CA GLN A 1054 -4.40 18.05 18.22
C GLN A 1054 -4.63 17.17 16.98
N VAL A 1055 -5.67 16.32 16.96
CA VAL A 1055 -6.07 15.59 15.74
C VAL A 1055 -6.79 16.50 14.75
N ALA A 1056 -7.70 17.35 15.23
CA ALA A 1056 -8.45 18.32 14.42
C ALA A 1056 -7.54 19.27 13.63
N ALA A 1057 -6.40 19.66 14.20
CA ALA A 1057 -5.39 20.48 13.52
C ALA A 1057 -4.77 19.81 12.27
N ALA A 1058 -4.61 18.49 12.28
CA ALA A 1058 -3.89 17.71 11.25
C ALA A 1058 -4.80 16.85 10.34
N THR A 1059 -6.12 17.09 10.37
CA THR A 1059 -7.14 16.27 9.69
C THR A 1059 -7.93 17.09 8.66
N PRO A 1060 -7.97 16.73 7.37
CA PRO A 1060 -8.66 17.54 6.35
C PRO A 1060 -10.16 17.71 6.65
N ASN A 1061 -10.89 16.62 6.84
CA ASN A 1061 -12.34 16.56 7.05
C ASN A 1061 -12.81 16.93 8.47
N PHE A 1062 -12.05 17.71 9.23
CA PHE A 1062 -12.52 18.26 10.51
C PHE A 1062 -13.51 19.42 10.30
N ALA A 1063 -14.71 19.31 10.88
CA ALA A 1063 -15.76 20.32 10.78
C ALA A 1063 -15.88 21.22 12.02
N ILE A 1064 -16.06 20.63 13.21
CA ILE A 1064 -16.29 21.36 14.47
C ILE A 1064 -15.94 20.47 15.68
N GLN A 1065 -15.55 21.06 16.81
CA GLN A 1065 -15.21 20.35 18.04
C GLN A 1065 -16.21 20.66 19.17
N GLU A 1066 -16.65 19.63 19.90
CA GLU A 1066 -17.41 19.79 21.14
C GLU A 1066 -16.51 20.30 22.28
N MET A 1067 -17.05 21.19 23.12
CA MET A 1067 -16.43 21.62 24.39
C MET A 1067 -17.40 21.52 25.56
N SER A 1068 -16.95 20.88 26.63
CA SER A 1068 -17.64 20.74 27.93
C SER A 1068 -17.57 21.99 28.84
N LEU A 1069 -17.13 23.14 28.31
CA LEU A 1069 -16.90 24.36 29.08
C LEU A 1069 -18.18 24.87 29.78
N GLY A 1070 -18.20 24.92 31.11
CA GLY A 1070 -19.34 25.39 31.89
C GLY A 1070 -20.63 24.61 31.63
N ILE A 1071 -20.54 23.30 31.41
CA ILE A 1071 -21.66 22.39 31.12
C ILE A 1071 -22.46 22.08 32.39
N HIS A 1072 -23.80 22.03 32.28
CA HIS A 1072 -24.70 22.10 33.45
C HIS A 1072 -24.56 20.97 34.50
N TYR A 1073 -24.02 19.80 34.12
CA TYR A 1073 -23.83 18.65 35.01
C TYR A 1073 -22.43 18.56 35.62
N ASN A 1074 -21.56 19.56 35.40
CA ASN A 1074 -20.30 19.70 36.11
C ASN A 1074 -20.54 20.26 37.53
N VAL A 1075 -21.05 19.39 38.41
CA VAL A 1075 -21.37 19.70 39.80
C VAL A 1075 -20.11 19.79 40.68
N GLY A 1076 -20.20 20.52 41.80
CA GLY A 1076 -19.12 20.64 42.78
C GLY A 1076 -18.07 21.71 42.49
N GLY A 1077 -18.28 22.58 41.48
CA GLY A 1077 -17.40 23.73 41.20
C GLY A 1077 -16.12 23.41 40.42
N TYR A 1078 -15.98 22.18 39.94
CA TYR A 1078 -14.93 21.77 39.01
C TYR A 1078 -15.47 21.75 37.59
N ASP A 1079 -14.71 22.31 36.66
CA ASP A 1079 -15.07 22.45 35.24
C ASP A 1079 -13.84 22.23 34.34
N LEU A 1080 -14.03 22.25 33.01
CA LEU A 1080 -13.01 22.04 31.99
C LEU A 1080 -11.68 22.78 32.26
N LEU A 1081 -11.75 24.02 32.75
CA LEU A 1081 -10.57 24.85 33.02
C LEU A 1081 -9.86 24.55 34.34
N SER A 1082 -10.51 23.88 35.31
CA SER A 1082 -10.03 23.80 36.70
C SER A 1082 -8.65 23.12 36.83
N TYR A 1083 -8.37 22.11 36.01
CA TYR A 1083 -7.15 21.30 36.12
C TYR A 1083 -6.00 21.75 35.22
N ILE A 1084 -6.08 22.92 34.58
CA ILE A 1084 -4.98 23.48 33.76
C ILE A 1084 -4.49 24.83 34.26
N THR A 1085 -3.21 25.13 34.05
CA THR A 1085 -2.58 26.40 34.45
C THR A 1085 -2.53 27.45 33.33
N ASN A 1086 -2.90 27.08 32.10
CA ASN A 1086 -2.96 27.98 30.94
C ASN A 1086 -4.38 28.05 30.31
N PRO A 1087 -5.43 28.45 31.05
CA PRO A 1087 -6.82 28.39 30.58
C PRO A 1087 -7.15 29.26 29.35
N HIS A 1088 -6.42 30.36 29.14
CA HIS A 1088 -6.63 31.31 28.03
C HIS A 1088 -6.49 30.69 26.62
N ILE A 1089 -5.90 29.50 26.50
CA ILE A 1089 -5.78 28.77 25.23
C ILE A 1089 -7.13 28.32 24.65
N TRP A 1090 -8.20 28.34 25.47
CA TRP A 1090 -9.57 28.02 25.06
C TRP A 1090 -10.52 29.23 25.10
N ASP A 1091 -9.98 30.44 25.09
CA ASP A 1091 -10.75 31.67 24.85
C ASP A 1091 -11.43 31.60 23.48
N VAL A 1092 -12.77 31.53 23.45
CA VAL A 1092 -13.53 31.40 22.20
C VAL A 1092 -13.81 32.76 21.57
N LYS A 1093 -13.51 32.88 20.28
CA LYS A 1093 -13.67 34.11 19.48
C LYS A 1093 -14.32 33.75 18.13
N ASP A 1094 -15.48 34.32 17.86
CA ASP A 1094 -16.32 34.08 16.67
C ASP A 1094 -16.64 32.59 16.40
N GLY A 1095 -16.73 31.77 17.46
CA GLY A 1095 -16.93 30.33 17.41
C GLY A 1095 -15.67 29.52 17.14
N TYR A 1096 -14.48 30.08 17.36
CA TYR A 1096 -13.19 29.41 17.21
C TYR A 1096 -12.32 29.52 18.46
N VAL A 1097 -11.50 28.49 18.71
CA VAL A 1097 -10.28 28.61 19.54
C VAL A 1097 -9.05 28.68 18.63
N GLU A 1098 -8.02 29.40 19.05
CA GLU A 1098 -6.72 29.37 18.36
C GLU A 1098 -6.00 28.03 18.61
N LEU A 1099 -5.15 27.62 17.67
CA LEU A 1099 -4.43 26.35 17.79
C LEU A 1099 -3.26 26.46 18.79
N MET A 1100 -3.38 25.72 19.89
CA MET A 1100 -2.35 25.54 20.92
C MET A 1100 -0.99 25.13 20.31
N ASP A 1101 0.02 25.98 20.44
CA ASP A 1101 1.37 25.77 19.92
C ASP A 1101 2.32 25.08 20.93
N GLY A 1102 1.96 25.07 22.21
CA GLY A 1102 2.73 24.47 23.29
C GLY A 1102 3.01 22.95 23.11
N PRO A 1103 4.11 22.45 23.70
CA PRO A 1103 4.61 21.11 23.43
C PRO A 1103 3.74 20.00 24.05
N GLY A 1104 3.72 18.82 23.41
CA GLY A 1104 2.79 17.75 23.80
C GLY A 1104 1.37 18.04 23.33
N LEU A 1105 0.42 17.99 24.26
CA LEU A 1105 -0.98 18.33 24.03
C LEU A 1105 -1.25 19.84 23.85
N GLY A 1106 -0.31 20.72 24.20
CA GLY A 1106 -0.53 22.17 24.29
C GLY A 1106 -0.99 22.67 25.67
N ILE A 1107 -1.29 21.74 26.59
CA ILE A 1107 -1.80 22.05 27.94
C ILE A 1107 -0.75 21.86 29.04
N SER A 1108 -0.92 22.58 30.15
CA SER A 1108 -0.18 22.42 31.39
C SER A 1108 -1.12 22.01 32.52
N VAL A 1109 -1.10 20.73 32.90
CA VAL A 1109 -1.96 20.17 33.95
C VAL A 1109 -1.47 20.57 35.35
N ASN A 1110 -2.40 21.02 36.20
CA ASN A 1110 -2.18 21.35 37.60
C ASN A 1110 -2.12 20.08 38.46
N GLU A 1111 -0.99 19.36 38.42
CA GLU A 1111 -0.80 18.09 39.12
C GLU A 1111 -1.09 18.17 40.63
N ARG A 1112 -0.79 19.30 41.26
CA ARG A 1112 -1.09 19.52 42.69
C ARG A 1112 -2.59 19.41 42.95
N LEU A 1113 -3.41 20.14 42.18
CA LEU A 1113 -4.87 20.08 42.30
C LEU A 1113 -5.43 18.70 41.92
N VAL A 1114 -4.87 18.03 40.91
CA VAL A 1114 -5.26 16.65 40.56
C VAL A 1114 -5.06 15.70 41.75
N ARG A 1115 -3.88 15.74 42.40
CA ARG A 1115 -3.57 14.89 43.57
C ARG A 1115 -4.28 15.31 44.86
N GLU A 1116 -4.80 16.54 44.93
CA GLU A 1116 -5.65 17.00 46.03
C GLU A 1116 -7.10 16.54 45.83
N ALA A 1117 -7.67 16.82 44.65
CA ALA A 1117 -9.06 16.50 44.32
C ALA A 1117 -9.31 14.99 44.14
N SER A 1118 -8.28 14.17 43.92
CA SER A 1118 -8.41 12.71 43.85
C SER A 1118 -8.50 12.02 45.22
N LYS A 1119 -8.31 12.74 46.33
CA LYS A 1119 -8.38 12.16 47.69
C LYS A 1119 -9.83 11.96 48.10
N GLY A 1120 -10.26 10.70 48.20
CA GLY A 1120 -11.65 10.36 48.51
C GLY A 1120 -12.60 10.53 47.32
N ALA A 1121 -12.09 10.66 46.09
CA ALA A 1121 -12.92 10.70 44.90
C ALA A 1121 -13.57 9.32 44.64
N GLU A 1122 -14.89 9.26 44.74
CA GLU A 1122 -15.67 8.06 44.43
C GLU A 1122 -15.81 7.86 42.91
N ALA A 1123 -16.15 6.65 42.49
CA ALA A 1123 -16.45 6.39 41.08
C ALA A 1123 -17.89 6.84 40.78
N TRP A 1124 -18.07 7.67 39.76
CA TRP A 1124 -19.41 8.13 39.37
C TRP A 1124 -20.19 6.97 38.72
N VAL A 1125 -21.42 6.74 39.20
CA VAL A 1125 -22.34 5.71 38.73
C VAL A 1125 -23.47 6.39 37.96
N SER A 1126 -23.85 5.85 36.80
CA SER A 1126 -24.99 6.40 36.06
C SER A 1126 -26.29 6.23 36.87
N PRO A 1127 -27.11 7.28 37.03
CA PRO A 1127 -28.37 7.19 37.75
C PRO A 1127 -29.42 6.35 37.00
N GLY A 1128 -29.24 6.16 35.68
CA GLY A 1128 -30.24 5.55 34.79
C GLY A 1128 -31.54 6.35 34.70
N PHE A 1129 -32.54 5.78 34.03
CA PHE A 1129 -33.91 6.29 34.02
C PHE A 1129 -34.89 5.16 34.30
N VAL A 1130 -35.96 5.47 35.04
CA VAL A 1130 -37.06 4.56 35.37
C VAL A 1130 -38.37 5.24 34.96
N GLY A 1131 -39.13 4.59 34.09
CA GLY A 1131 -40.40 5.11 33.59
C GLY A 1131 -41.57 4.97 34.56
N PRO A 1132 -42.74 5.56 34.24
CA PRO A 1132 -43.91 5.55 35.12
C PRO A 1132 -44.49 4.17 35.45
N GLY A 1133 -44.14 3.12 34.68
CA GLY A 1133 -44.51 1.74 34.97
C GLY A 1133 -43.46 0.96 35.78
N GLY A 1134 -42.38 1.62 36.22
CA GLY A 1134 -41.21 0.98 36.83
C GLY A 1134 -40.28 0.33 35.81
N GLU A 1135 -40.47 0.57 34.50
CA GLU A 1135 -39.62 0.02 33.46
C GLU A 1135 -38.29 0.78 33.35
N LEU A 1136 -37.17 0.05 33.22
CA LEU A 1136 -35.87 0.67 32.96
C LEU A 1136 -35.84 1.29 31.55
N ARG A 1137 -35.29 2.49 31.45
CA ARG A 1137 -35.11 3.26 30.22
C ARG A 1137 -33.62 3.51 29.96
N GLU A 1138 -33.26 3.64 28.68
CA GLU A 1138 -31.90 3.92 28.22
C GLU A 1138 -31.40 5.27 28.77
N TRP A 1139 -30.10 5.34 29.11
CA TRP A 1139 -29.45 6.55 29.61
C TRP A 1139 -28.91 7.43 28.48
#